data_AF-A0A0H5QS34-F1
#
_entry.id   AF-A0A0H5QS34-F1
#
_cell.length_a   1.000
_cell.length_b   1.000
_cell.length_c   1.000
_cell.angle_alpha   90.00
_cell.angle_beta   90.00
_cell.angle_gamma   90.00
#
_symmetry.space_group_name_H-M   'P 1'
#
loop_
_entity.id
_entity.type
_entity.pdbx_description
1 polymer ?
#
loop_
_entity_poly.entity_id
_entity_poly.type
_entity_poly.pdbx_seq_one_letter_code
_entity_poly.pdbx_strand_id
1 'polypeptide(L)'
;MSYVYEFRSSTGTDVYPVILRFSDVAGDGACFYHALAKHPSVPFANGLALKEHMFREVLREEVRFHPLSKYSDWAQNAKDYANTHLGDPKKYADETTPFFVTAVLGIDVITINVFGEVFRPSVMMLDSTDPAVRILVRLPLVNAFVLHHTFGKSNQWHLQSEIACQRNQLNHFGALLGSESLCLPATVYLNLLRRTEVVMAIGQEHPAKRKKTEKWSFSSRDGVPRPDVTPLTKVHQSSIPGGKEPAKAAGNQKILLKWLSSHKNNFDLASKLDALVEHETKRRSARNLFCSIRDVDIRDDPDSEDVHRCILEMVSHVVSTLSNSQPSPSSSIVPLLSKRTKELSWLQRSAVVFFYLHPKLGRRDYQLTSKVFARPKATIKYWVTSIECNRAIGVHLTSMTAKSIESLLPEQFRNLAAPDSKVHFVIRVSDHAPKQSLLVNGSDGLSCQALSAKARLVNDNAQLQYLPGTLSRRAGAGRPNSFLHIRSRIVEMLDQSWESGRLITTEQLYQLIRNEFSRDEKFFTAKLDSSKKSHPNSLHQFVRRVLQDNRFSTRTPTVSQSIPLNWKELAENNAEYLRKLFRSKNVDVVITADEVFLKFHKIALKAIAKTGERHIGNIVQAHDEKLGATVMVACELLTSQLLPAMIIFTGKFGKRLCDQYQHHKPSLITFNEQHWMNTTTFKMYLRFVMGLFPNRTIGLTVDRCRQHYGTEIDSFVDTLNKDESIPGKIVLGYIGEGLTPILQVPDVCINRALKQRIQSKYYLLRNDKAPQFRPGEKFHVTRDDMIGIIESVINEINFENRQSKWIANAFVKCGQDPWSVSLAEFRRHLDDLATNSLYAAMLKHQQALKL
;
A
#
# COMPACT_ATOMS: atom_id res chain seq x y z
N MET A 1 -3.28 25.18 4.93
CA MET A 1 -2.20 26.12 5.31
C MET A 1 -2.82 27.31 6.04
N SER A 2 -2.10 27.98 6.94
CA SER A 2 -2.58 29.16 7.68
C SER A 2 -1.63 30.35 7.48
N TYR A 3 -2.15 31.53 7.15
CA TYR A 3 -1.41 32.79 7.00
C TYR A 3 -2.13 33.90 7.79
N VAL A 4 -1.43 34.95 8.22
CA VAL A 4 -2.01 36.09 8.94
C VAL A 4 -1.83 37.34 8.07
N TYR A 5 -2.91 38.07 7.83
CA TYR A 5 -2.93 39.33 7.08
C TYR A 5 -3.59 40.42 7.92
N GLU A 6 -3.24 41.68 7.70
CA GLU A 6 -3.93 42.84 8.29
C GLU A 6 -4.77 43.51 7.21
N PHE A 7 -6.05 43.72 7.47
CA PHE A 7 -6.98 44.40 6.57
C PHE A 7 -7.34 45.76 7.15
N ARG A 8 -7.35 46.83 6.32
CA ARG A 8 -7.83 48.16 6.74
C ARG A 8 -9.16 48.47 6.05
N SER A 9 -10.10 49.10 6.77
CA SER A 9 -11.36 49.54 6.16
C SER A 9 -11.12 50.62 5.10
N SER A 10 -12.08 50.81 4.18
CA SER A 10 -12.02 51.85 3.15
C SER A 10 -12.04 53.28 3.70
N THR A 11 -12.49 53.47 4.94
CA THR A 11 -12.43 54.74 5.67
C THR A 11 -11.07 54.97 6.37
N GLY A 12 -10.17 53.98 6.35
CA GLY A 12 -8.79 54.06 6.85
C GLY A 12 -8.62 54.02 8.38
N THR A 13 -9.70 53.97 9.15
CA THR A 13 -9.66 54.15 10.62
C THR A 13 -9.55 52.84 11.40
N ASP A 14 -9.95 51.71 10.84
CA ASP A 14 -9.97 50.42 11.54
C ASP A 14 -9.07 49.38 10.86
N VAL A 15 -8.20 48.74 11.65
CA VAL A 15 -7.31 47.65 11.23
C VAL A 15 -7.77 46.35 11.87
N TYR A 16 -8.15 45.37 11.04
CA TYR A 16 -8.59 44.06 11.49
C TYR A 16 -7.54 43.00 11.11
N PRO A 17 -6.93 42.31 12.08
CA PRO A 17 -6.09 41.15 11.79
C PRO A 17 -6.98 39.99 11.33
N VAL A 18 -6.73 39.49 10.12
CA VAL A 18 -7.46 38.38 9.51
C VAL A 18 -6.52 37.20 9.32
N ILE A 19 -6.80 36.10 10.02
CA ILE A 19 -6.09 34.83 9.85
C ILE A 19 -6.75 34.04 8.72
N LEU A 20 -6.03 33.85 7.62
CA LEU A 20 -6.46 33.11 6.43
C LEU A 20 -6.06 31.64 6.53
N ARG A 21 -7.05 30.73 6.54
CA ARG A 21 -6.83 29.29 6.46
C ARG A 21 -7.40 28.73 5.16
N PHE A 22 -6.54 28.13 4.35
CA PHE A 22 -6.91 27.51 3.08
C PHE A 22 -7.24 26.03 3.27
N SER A 23 -8.44 25.63 2.83
CA SER A 23 -8.88 24.24 2.74
C SER A 23 -9.27 23.91 1.30
N ASP A 24 -8.41 23.18 0.60
CA ASP A 24 -8.64 22.71 -0.77
C ASP A 24 -9.28 21.31 -0.75
N VAL A 25 -10.30 21.08 -1.59
CA VAL A 25 -11.03 19.80 -1.69
C VAL A 25 -11.40 19.53 -3.15
N ALA A 26 -10.93 18.42 -3.72
CA ALA A 26 -11.22 18.01 -5.10
C ALA A 26 -12.75 17.98 -5.39
N GLY A 27 -13.16 18.64 -6.48
CA GLY A 27 -14.53 19.10 -6.69
C GLY A 27 -15.49 18.11 -7.35
N ASP A 28 -16.68 17.94 -6.74
CA ASP A 28 -17.89 17.39 -7.35
C ASP A 28 -19.14 18.21 -7.02
N GLY A 29 -19.00 19.45 -6.51
CA GLY A 29 -20.09 20.33 -6.07
C GLY A 29 -20.64 20.04 -4.66
N ALA A 30 -20.44 18.84 -4.11
CA ALA A 30 -20.62 18.56 -2.68
C ALA A 30 -19.39 19.00 -1.85
N CYS A 31 -18.33 19.41 -2.57
CA CYS A 31 -17.07 19.90 -2.05
C CYS A 31 -17.20 21.21 -1.25
N PHE A 32 -18.13 22.12 -1.56
CA PHE A 32 -18.30 23.37 -0.80
C PHE A 32 -18.57 23.10 0.70
N TYR A 33 -19.63 22.35 1.01
CA TYR A 33 -19.97 22.02 2.40
C TYR A 33 -18.91 21.14 3.08
N HIS A 34 -18.24 20.28 2.32
CA HIS A 34 -17.14 19.45 2.86
C HIS A 34 -15.88 20.27 3.17
N ALA A 35 -15.55 21.25 2.33
CA ALA A 35 -14.45 22.17 2.55
C ALA A 35 -14.75 23.05 3.77
N LEU A 36 -15.98 23.57 3.85
CA LEU A 36 -16.43 24.39 4.96
C LEU A 36 -16.46 23.60 6.27
N ALA A 37 -17.00 22.37 6.29
CA ALA A 37 -17.01 21.52 7.49
C ALA A 37 -15.61 21.07 7.98
N LYS A 38 -14.57 21.20 7.15
CA LYS A 38 -13.18 21.00 7.58
C LYS A 38 -12.59 22.24 8.25
N HIS A 39 -13.23 23.40 8.11
CA HIS A 39 -12.76 24.61 8.74
C HIS A 39 -12.99 24.54 10.27
N PRO A 40 -11.98 24.81 11.11
CA PRO A 40 -12.09 24.65 12.57
C PRO A 40 -13.19 25.48 13.22
N SER A 41 -13.57 26.60 12.61
CA SER A 41 -14.65 27.47 13.10
C SER A 41 -16.05 26.97 12.76
N VAL A 42 -16.17 25.88 11.98
CA VAL A 42 -17.44 25.30 11.56
C VAL A 42 -17.71 24.09 12.45
N PRO A 43 -18.72 24.12 13.35
CA PRO A 43 -18.91 23.13 14.39
C PRO A 43 -19.59 21.84 13.89
N PHE A 44 -19.38 21.46 12.64
CA PHE A 44 -20.06 20.33 12.00
C PHE A 44 -19.06 19.28 11.52
N ALA A 45 -19.29 18.02 11.88
CA ALA A 45 -18.37 16.91 11.61
C ALA A 45 -18.23 16.56 10.12
N ASN A 46 -19.19 16.95 9.27
CA ASN A 46 -19.16 16.74 7.83
C ASN A 46 -20.10 17.71 7.09
N GLY A 47 -19.95 17.80 5.77
CA GLY A 47 -20.71 18.72 4.93
C GLY A 47 -22.22 18.45 4.90
N LEU A 48 -22.65 17.20 5.09
CA LEU A 48 -24.09 16.86 5.12
C LEU A 48 -24.76 17.41 6.39
N ALA A 49 -24.14 17.22 7.55
CA ALA A 49 -24.65 17.76 8.82
C ALA A 49 -24.72 19.30 8.80
N LEU A 50 -23.73 19.94 8.19
CA LEU A 50 -23.72 21.38 7.95
C LEU A 50 -24.89 21.80 7.05
N LYS A 51 -25.10 21.11 5.92
CA LYS A 51 -26.19 21.40 4.97
C LYS A 51 -27.58 21.20 5.61
N GLU A 52 -27.77 20.15 6.40
CA GLU A 52 -29.03 19.90 7.15
C GLU A 52 -29.29 20.96 8.22
N HIS A 53 -28.24 21.48 8.86
CA HIS A 53 -28.39 22.60 9.79
C HIS A 53 -28.80 23.88 9.06
N MET A 54 -28.11 24.22 7.97
CA MET A 54 -28.46 25.35 7.10
C MET A 54 -29.92 25.31 6.65
N PHE A 55 -30.40 24.15 6.17
CA PHE A 55 -31.79 23.96 5.77
C PHE A 55 -32.78 24.25 6.90
N ARG A 56 -32.51 23.74 8.12
CA ARG A 56 -33.39 23.94 9.28
C ARG A 56 -33.45 25.39 9.74
N GLU A 57 -32.32 26.08 9.81
CA GLU A 57 -32.29 27.47 10.27
C GLU A 57 -32.97 28.41 9.27
N VAL A 58 -32.77 28.20 7.97
CA VAL A 58 -33.44 29.00 6.94
C VAL A 58 -34.96 28.81 6.97
N LEU A 59 -35.45 27.58 7.20
CA LEU A 59 -36.89 27.33 7.35
C LEU A 59 -37.45 27.87 8.66
N ARG A 60 -36.68 27.81 9.75
CA ARG A 60 -37.12 28.26 11.07
C ARG A 60 -37.35 29.77 11.12
N GLU A 61 -36.46 30.52 10.48
CA GLU A 61 -36.53 31.99 10.43
C GLU A 61 -36.75 32.48 8.99
N GLU A 62 -37.68 31.84 8.27
CA GLU A 62 -37.97 32.12 6.85
C GLU A 62 -38.15 33.62 6.57
N VAL A 63 -38.93 34.32 7.40
CA VAL A 63 -39.20 35.76 7.26
C VAL A 63 -37.90 36.58 7.40
N ARG A 64 -37.00 36.16 8.30
CA ARG A 64 -35.72 36.82 8.51
C ARG A 64 -34.82 36.67 7.28
N PHE A 65 -34.79 35.50 6.66
CA PHE A 65 -33.93 35.25 5.49
C PHE A 65 -34.58 35.59 4.14
N HIS A 66 -35.85 36.00 4.13
CA HIS A 66 -36.57 36.41 2.92
C HIS A 66 -35.84 37.48 2.08
N PRO A 67 -35.14 38.48 2.64
CA PRO A 67 -34.38 39.43 1.84
C PRO A 67 -33.25 38.80 1.01
N LEU A 68 -32.70 37.66 1.45
CA LEU A 68 -31.63 36.95 0.74
C LEU A 68 -32.12 36.20 -0.50
N SER A 69 -33.41 35.84 -0.58
CA SER A 69 -33.92 35.16 -1.78
C SER A 69 -33.95 36.08 -3.00
N LYS A 70 -33.82 37.41 -2.83
CA LYS A 70 -33.65 38.36 -3.94
C LYS A 70 -32.34 38.16 -4.70
N TYR A 71 -31.34 37.52 -4.10
CA TYR A 71 -30.08 37.18 -4.76
C TYR A 71 -30.15 35.84 -5.49
N SER A 72 -31.21 35.06 -5.31
CA SER A 72 -31.46 33.84 -6.07
C SER A 72 -32.49 34.12 -7.16
N ASP A 73 -32.06 34.19 -8.41
CA ASP A 73 -32.96 34.35 -9.56
C ASP A 73 -34.02 33.22 -9.68
N TRP A 74 -33.89 32.18 -8.86
CA TRP A 74 -34.61 30.90 -8.96
C TRP A 74 -35.65 30.69 -7.85
N ALA A 75 -35.72 31.53 -6.81
CA ALA A 75 -36.64 31.33 -5.69
C ALA A 75 -37.43 32.60 -5.35
N GLN A 76 -38.75 32.44 -5.20
CA GLN A 76 -39.66 33.54 -4.83
C GLN A 76 -39.56 33.91 -3.34
N ASN A 77 -39.08 33.00 -2.49
CA ASN A 77 -38.84 33.23 -1.06
C ASN A 77 -37.74 32.29 -0.51
N ALA A 78 -37.29 32.54 0.73
CA ALA A 78 -36.24 31.76 1.38
C ALA A 78 -36.61 30.28 1.61
N LYS A 79 -37.89 29.96 1.82
CA LYS A 79 -38.36 28.58 1.99
C LYS A 79 -38.31 27.79 0.70
N ASP A 80 -38.66 28.41 -0.42
CA ASP A 80 -38.54 27.79 -1.74
C ASP A 80 -37.09 27.50 -2.05
N TYR A 81 -36.19 28.46 -1.76
CA TYR A 81 -34.75 28.23 -1.87
C TYR A 81 -34.27 27.07 -0.97
N ALA A 82 -34.65 27.07 0.31
CA ALA A 82 -34.29 26.01 1.24
C ALA A 82 -34.74 24.63 0.73
N ASN A 83 -36.00 24.51 0.31
CA ASN A 83 -36.55 23.24 -0.17
C ASN A 83 -35.90 22.77 -1.47
N THR A 84 -35.56 23.70 -2.36
CA THR A 84 -35.04 23.36 -3.67
C THR A 84 -33.53 23.14 -3.68
N HIS A 85 -32.74 23.89 -2.90
CA HIS A 85 -31.26 23.87 -2.97
C HIS A 85 -30.61 23.26 -1.72
N LEU A 86 -31.16 23.51 -0.52
CA LEU A 86 -30.63 23.00 0.74
C LEU A 86 -31.23 21.64 1.16
N GLY A 87 -32.47 21.35 0.78
CA GLY A 87 -33.20 20.15 1.19
C GLY A 87 -32.84 18.88 0.41
N ASP A 88 -32.40 19.01 -0.85
CA ASP A 88 -31.97 17.85 -1.65
C ASP A 88 -30.48 17.55 -1.42
N PRO A 89 -30.11 16.43 -0.78
CA PRO A 89 -28.71 16.08 -0.53
C PRO A 89 -27.89 15.85 -1.81
N LYS A 90 -28.54 15.71 -2.97
CA LYS A 90 -27.87 15.57 -4.28
C LYS A 90 -27.61 16.90 -4.98
N LYS A 91 -28.20 18.01 -4.52
CA LYS A 91 -27.95 19.33 -5.12
C LYS A 91 -26.70 19.99 -4.56
N TYR A 92 -25.95 20.61 -5.45
CA TYR A 92 -24.70 21.29 -5.16
C TYR A 92 -24.93 22.70 -4.61
N ALA A 93 -23.90 23.26 -3.95
CA ALA A 93 -23.92 24.67 -3.57
C ALA A 93 -23.96 25.54 -4.83
N ASP A 94 -24.74 26.62 -4.78
CA ASP A 94 -24.81 27.65 -5.81
C ASP A 94 -24.27 28.99 -5.29
N GLU A 95 -24.25 29.99 -6.16
CA GLU A 95 -23.71 31.32 -5.88
C GLU A 95 -24.42 32.06 -4.74
N THR A 96 -25.62 31.62 -4.35
CA THR A 96 -26.34 32.20 -3.22
C THR A 96 -26.07 31.49 -1.90
N THR A 97 -25.58 30.25 -1.95
CA THR A 97 -25.26 29.44 -0.77
C THR A 97 -24.28 30.15 0.20
N PRO A 98 -23.22 30.85 -0.25
CA PRO A 98 -22.34 31.59 0.65
C PRO A 98 -23.05 32.67 1.49
N PHE A 99 -24.08 33.36 0.98
CA PHE A 99 -24.82 34.36 1.76
C PHE A 99 -25.55 33.73 2.93
N PHE A 100 -26.23 32.62 2.69
CA PHE A 100 -26.94 31.90 3.75
C PHE A 100 -25.95 31.40 4.80
N VAL A 101 -24.80 30.85 4.40
CA VAL A 101 -23.76 30.45 5.35
C VAL A 101 -23.30 31.63 6.21
N THR A 102 -23.01 32.78 5.60
CA THR A 102 -22.60 33.98 6.33
C THR A 102 -23.68 34.44 7.31
N ALA A 103 -24.94 34.45 6.87
CA ALA A 103 -26.06 34.90 7.69
C ALA A 103 -26.44 33.93 8.83
N VAL A 104 -26.32 32.62 8.61
CA VAL A 104 -26.68 31.57 9.59
C VAL A 104 -25.54 31.28 10.56
N LEU A 105 -24.30 31.13 10.06
CA LEU A 105 -23.16 30.74 10.89
C LEU A 105 -22.35 31.91 11.42
N GLY A 106 -22.56 33.13 10.91
CA GLY A 106 -21.68 34.27 11.23
C GLY A 106 -20.25 34.06 10.72
N ILE A 107 -20.09 33.32 9.62
CA ILE A 107 -18.80 32.99 9.02
C ILE A 107 -18.72 33.67 7.67
N ASP A 108 -17.79 34.60 7.50
CA ASP A 108 -17.60 35.28 6.23
C ASP A 108 -16.91 34.36 5.22
N VAL A 109 -17.65 33.85 4.24
CA VAL A 109 -17.15 32.91 3.24
C VAL A 109 -16.66 33.66 2.01
N ILE A 110 -15.35 33.69 1.78
CA ILE A 110 -14.79 34.24 0.54
C ILE A 110 -14.68 33.11 -0.49
N THR A 111 -15.36 33.30 -1.62
CA THR A 111 -15.35 32.37 -2.76
C THR A 111 -14.74 33.04 -3.99
N ILE A 112 -14.23 32.23 -4.92
CA ILE A 112 -13.69 32.68 -6.20
C ILE A 112 -14.42 31.89 -7.28
N ASN A 113 -15.09 32.55 -8.21
CA ASN A 113 -15.83 31.86 -9.27
C ASN A 113 -14.90 31.38 -10.40
N VAL A 114 -15.47 30.73 -11.41
CA VAL A 114 -14.71 30.19 -12.56
C VAL A 114 -14.05 31.26 -13.44
N PHE A 115 -14.52 32.52 -13.32
CA PHE A 115 -13.96 33.66 -14.03
C PHE A 115 -12.86 34.37 -13.21
N GLY A 116 -12.59 33.91 -11.98
CA GLY A 116 -11.60 34.50 -11.08
C GLY A 116 -12.13 35.68 -10.26
N GLU A 117 -13.43 35.96 -10.32
CA GLU A 117 -14.05 37.04 -9.55
C GLU A 117 -14.17 36.61 -8.09
N VAL A 118 -13.78 37.52 -7.19
CA VAL A 118 -13.84 37.29 -5.74
C VAL A 118 -15.19 37.71 -5.23
N PHE A 119 -15.86 36.78 -4.56
CA PHE A 119 -17.17 36.99 -4.00
C PHE A 119 -17.12 36.92 -2.48
N ARG A 120 -17.51 38.01 -1.82
CA ARG A 120 -17.48 38.17 -0.36
C ARG A 120 -18.87 38.59 0.13
N PRO A 121 -19.72 37.62 0.56
CA PRO A 121 -21.11 37.86 0.90
C PRO A 121 -21.29 38.91 2.00
N SER A 122 -20.41 38.96 3.00
CA SER A 122 -20.52 39.94 4.09
C SER A 122 -20.45 41.39 3.59
N VAL A 123 -19.51 41.69 2.69
CA VAL A 123 -19.34 43.03 2.11
C VAL A 123 -20.57 43.40 1.29
N MET A 124 -21.04 42.50 0.43
CA MET A 124 -22.23 42.75 -0.38
C MET A 124 -23.51 42.91 0.46
N MET A 125 -23.63 42.19 1.57
CA MET A 125 -24.75 42.34 2.50
C MET A 125 -24.68 43.65 3.29
N LEU A 126 -23.47 44.12 3.64
CA LEU A 126 -23.25 45.40 4.31
C LEU A 126 -23.49 46.59 3.37
N ASP A 127 -23.11 46.46 2.10
CA ASP A 127 -23.29 47.51 1.08
C ASP A 127 -24.71 47.53 0.48
N SER A 128 -25.51 46.49 0.69
CA SER A 128 -26.89 46.38 0.18
C SER A 128 -27.72 47.61 0.54
N THR A 129 -28.49 48.17 -0.38
CA THR A 129 -29.39 49.30 -0.08
C THR A 129 -30.63 48.89 0.73
N ASP A 130 -30.87 47.59 0.90
CA ASP A 130 -31.97 47.04 1.69
C ASP A 130 -31.57 46.93 3.18
N PRO A 131 -32.18 47.72 4.09
CA PRO A 131 -31.83 47.70 5.52
C PRO A 131 -32.01 46.31 6.15
N ALA A 132 -32.95 45.51 5.64
CA ALA A 132 -33.18 44.16 6.16
C ALA A 132 -32.01 43.22 5.87
N VAL A 133 -31.33 43.39 4.73
CA VAL A 133 -30.13 42.61 4.37
C VAL A 133 -28.95 42.97 5.27
N ARG A 134 -28.76 44.26 5.58
CA ARG A 134 -27.67 44.72 6.47
C ARG A 134 -27.80 44.15 7.88
N ILE A 135 -29.03 44.07 8.41
CA ILE A 135 -29.31 43.55 9.76
C ILE A 135 -28.97 42.05 9.89
N LEU A 136 -28.89 41.31 8.78
CA LEU A 136 -28.54 39.89 8.81
C LEU A 136 -27.07 39.64 9.13
N VAL A 137 -26.19 40.62 8.93
CA VAL A 137 -24.76 40.49 9.25
C VAL A 137 -24.55 40.79 10.73
N ARG A 138 -24.24 39.76 11.54
CA ARG A 138 -23.87 39.94 12.94
C ARG A 138 -22.34 39.96 13.10
N LEU A 139 -21.80 41.00 13.74
CA LEU A 139 -20.39 41.10 14.10
C LEU A 139 -20.14 40.56 15.52
N PRO A 140 -18.99 39.90 15.78
CA PRO A 140 -17.86 39.72 14.89
C PRO A 140 -17.96 38.45 14.02
N LEU A 141 -17.77 38.61 12.70
CA LEU A 141 -17.69 37.48 11.77
C LEU A 141 -16.34 36.78 11.87
N VAL A 142 -16.35 35.45 11.83
CA VAL A 142 -15.12 34.66 11.67
C VAL A 142 -14.87 34.45 10.18
N ASN A 143 -13.73 34.89 9.67
CA ASN A 143 -13.43 34.73 8.24
C ASN A 143 -13.10 33.27 7.91
N ALA A 144 -13.70 32.72 6.85
CA ALA A 144 -13.36 31.42 6.27
C ALA A 144 -13.15 31.54 4.76
N PHE A 145 -12.00 31.06 4.28
CA PHE A 145 -11.66 31.10 2.86
C PHE A 145 -11.92 29.73 2.24
N VAL A 146 -12.87 29.68 1.32
CA VAL A 146 -13.27 28.45 0.63
C VAL A 146 -13.03 28.64 -0.86
N LEU A 147 -11.96 28.03 -1.36
CA LEU A 147 -11.69 27.97 -2.80
C LEU A 147 -12.64 26.91 -3.40
N HIS A 148 -13.69 27.36 -4.08
CA HIS A 148 -14.68 26.49 -4.69
C HIS A 148 -14.66 26.67 -6.21
N HIS A 149 -14.10 25.69 -6.93
CA HIS A 149 -14.14 25.69 -8.39
C HIS A 149 -15.55 25.28 -8.86
N THR A 150 -16.10 26.03 -9.83
CA THR A 150 -17.40 25.84 -10.51
C THR A 150 -18.67 26.21 -9.73
N PHE A 151 -19.21 27.40 -10.06
CA PHE A 151 -20.64 27.68 -10.00
C PHE A 151 -21.20 27.63 -11.43
N GLY A 152 -22.32 26.92 -11.61
CA GLY A 152 -23.02 26.81 -12.89
C GLY A 152 -22.77 25.50 -13.64
N LYS A 153 -23.86 24.85 -14.05
CA LYS A 153 -23.83 23.71 -14.98
C LYS A 153 -23.39 24.19 -16.36
N SER A 154 -22.33 23.63 -16.92
CA SER A 154 -22.27 23.47 -18.37
C SER A 154 -21.68 22.12 -18.74
N ASN A 155 -22.19 21.61 -19.85
CA ASN A 155 -22.07 20.23 -20.28
C ASN A 155 -20.61 19.83 -20.55
N GLN A 156 -20.39 18.51 -20.48
CA GLN A 156 -19.21 17.83 -21.01
C GLN A 156 -18.81 18.44 -22.38
N TRP A 157 -17.51 18.44 -22.68
CA TRP A 157 -16.83 19.05 -23.85
C TRP A 157 -16.23 20.45 -23.59
N HIS A 158 -15.08 20.51 -22.88
CA HIS A 158 -13.87 21.32 -23.17
C HIS A 158 -12.94 21.41 -21.94
N LEU A 159 -12.19 20.35 -21.62
CA LEU A 159 -11.30 20.30 -20.44
C LEU A 159 -9.83 20.70 -20.73
N GLN A 160 -9.46 20.99 -21.99
CA GLN A 160 -8.07 21.23 -22.38
C GLN A 160 -7.70 22.71 -22.57
N SER A 161 -8.67 23.61 -22.74
CA SER A 161 -8.44 25.07 -22.82
C SER A 161 -8.46 25.77 -21.47
N GLU A 162 -9.10 25.19 -20.44
CA GLU A 162 -9.26 25.80 -19.10
C GLU A 162 -7.95 25.87 -18.30
N ILE A 163 -7.04 24.90 -18.44
CA ILE A 163 -5.78 24.85 -17.67
C ILE A 163 -4.81 25.97 -18.08
N ALA A 164 -4.84 26.41 -19.34
CA ALA A 164 -4.03 27.53 -19.82
C ALA A 164 -4.62 28.89 -19.39
N CYS A 165 -5.95 29.00 -19.28
CA CYS A 165 -6.64 30.21 -18.82
C CYS A 165 -6.42 30.46 -17.32
N GLN A 166 -6.48 29.40 -16.50
CA GLN A 166 -6.22 29.44 -15.05
C GLN A 166 -4.83 29.98 -14.70
N ARG A 167 -3.83 29.77 -15.56
CA ARG A 167 -2.44 30.22 -15.35
C ARG A 167 -2.26 31.72 -15.61
N ASN A 168 -3.01 32.30 -16.55
CA ASN A 168 -2.99 33.75 -16.84
C ASN A 168 -3.89 34.55 -15.87
N GLN A 169 -4.97 33.95 -15.37
CA GLN A 169 -5.90 34.58 -14.42
C GLN A 169 -5.34 34.68 -12.99
N LEU A 170 -4.55 33.69 -12.55
CA LEU A 170 -3.80 33.76 -11.27
C LEU A 170 -2.73 34.87 -11.26
N ASN A 171 -2.18 35.22 -12.42
CA ASN A 171 -1.28 36.38 -12.56
C ASN A 171 -2.05 37.71 -12.49
N HIS A 172 -3.31 37.76 -12.96
CA HIS A 172 -4.19 38.93 -12.83
C HIS A 172 -4.67 39.13 -11.37
N PHE A 173 -4.88 38.03 -10.63
CA PHE A 173 -5.20 38.02 -9.19
C PHE A 173 -4.12 38.68 -8.32
N GLY A 174 -2.84 38.53 -8.69
CA GLY A 174 -1.72 39.23 -8.04
C GLY A 174 -1.68 40.74 -8.34
N ALA A 175 -2.28 41.18 -9.46
CA ALA A 175 -2.35 42.59 -9.85
C ALA A 175 -3.56 43.32 -9.22
N LEU A 176 -4.71 42.65 -9.12
CA LEU A 176 -5.93 43.16 -8.46
C LEU A 176 -5.76 43.37 -6.94
N LEU A 177 -4.92 42.55 -6.30
CA LEU A 177 -4.51 42.76 -4.90
C LEU A 177 -3.45 43.86 -4.72
N GLY A 178 -2.94 44.42 -5.83
CA GLY A 178 -1.90 45.46 -5.85
C GLY A 178 -2.35 46.80 -6.45
N SER A 179 -3.60 46.95 -6.89
CA SER A 179 -4.09 48.19 -7.49
C SER A 179 -5.29 48.76 -6.75
N GLU A 180 -5.04 49.33 -5.58
CA GLU A 180 -5.44 50.69 -5.24
C GLU A 180 -4.71 51.07 -3.95
N SER A 181 -3.70 51.94 -4.11
CA SER A 181 -2.98 52.68 -3.07
C SER A 181 -2.61 51.92 -1.79
N LEU A 182 -1.47 51.21 -1.80
CA LEU A 182 -0.45 51.22 -0.74
C LEU A 182 0.72 50.29 -1.13
N CYS A 183 1.92 50.84 -1.19
CA CYS A 183 3.19 50.18 -1.48
C CYS A 183 3.53 49.09 -0.45
N LEU A 184 3.95 47.89 -0.86
CA LEU A 184 4.95 47.00 -0.24
C LEU A 184 5.28 45.81 -1.19
N PRO A 185 6.44 45.13 -1.04
CA PRO A 185 7.24 44.64 -2.17
C PRO A 185 6.91 43.20 -2.66
N ALA A 186 7.08 43.00 -3.96
CA ALA A 186 6.89 41.74 -4.72
C ALA A 186 7.73 40.52 -4.25
N THR A 187 8.51 40.63 -3.18
CA THR A 187 9.45 39.62 -2.68
C THR A 187 8.80 38.46 -1.93
N VAL A 188 7.57 38.60 -1.43
CA VAL A 188 6.85 37.48 -0.77
C VAL A 188 6.20 36.55 -1.80
N TYR A 189 5.73 37.08 -2.93
CA TYR A 189 5.09 36.29 -3.99
C TYR A 189 6.09 35.47 -4.81
N LEU A 190 7.33 35.97 -4.98
CA LEU A 190 8.40 35.24 -5.67
C LEU A 190 8.88 33.98 -4.93
N ASN A 191 8.64 33.86 -3.61
CA ASN A 191 9.01 32.67 -2.84
C ASN A 191 8.05 31.48 -3.06
N LEU A 192 6.83 31.71 -3.57
CA LEU A 192 5.92 30.64 -3.96
C LEU A 192 6.32 30.00 -5.32
N LEU A 193 7.00 30.75 -6.19
CA LEU A 193 7.41 30.30 -7.53
C LEU A 193 8.87 29.84 -7.63
N ARG A 194 9.77 30.24 -6.71
CA ARG A 194 11.22 29.98 -6.81
C ARG A 194 11.75 28.64 -6.26
N ARG A 195 10.89 27.67 -5.92
CA ARG A 195 11.38 26.30 -5.61
C ARG A 195 11.44 25.35 -6.80
N THR A 196 11.13 25.82 -8.01
CA THR A 196 11.23 25.01 -9.24
C THR A 196 12.33 25.46 -10.22
N GLU A 197 12.97 26.61 -10.06
CA GLU A 197 14.02 27.06 -10.98
C GLU A 197 15.08 27.92 -10.28
N VAL A 198 16.18 27.31 -9.79
CA VAL A 198 17.55 27.89 -9.83
C VAL A 198 18.57 26.74 -9.73
N VAL A 199 18.95 26.16 -10.87
CA VAL A 199 20.36 25.94 -11.22
C VAL A 199 20.46 26.16 -12.73
N MET A 200 20.42 27.42 -13.15
CA MET A 200 21.02 27.92 -14.39
C MET A 200 20.97 29.45 -14.36
N ALA A 201 22.09 30.08 -14.00
CA ALA A 201 22.61 31.34 -14.55
C ALA A 201 23.58 32.02 -13.54
N ILE A 202 24.86 31.63 -13.61
CA ILE A 202 25.95 32.61 -13.49
C ILE A 202 26.70 32.49 -14.80
N GLY A 203 26.45 33.44 -15.71
CA GLY A 203 27.31 33.71 -16.84
C GLY A 203 28.19 34.91 -16.50
N GLN A 204 29.50 34.71 -16.56
CA GLN A 204 30.47 35.77 -16.86
C GLN A 204 31.28 35.34 -18.08
N GLU A 205 31.66 36.33 -18.88
CA GLU A 205 31.98 36.28 -20.30
C GLU A 205 33.39 35.76 -20.67
N HIS A 206 33.45 35.07 -21.83
CA HIS A 206 34.52 34.94 -22.86
C HIS A 206 35.96 34.47 -22.50
N PRO A 207 36.79 33.95 -23.46
CA PRO A 207 36.66 33.94 -24.93
C PRO A 207 36.88 32.57 -25.63
N ALA A 208 36.64 32.60 -26.95
CA ALA A 208 36.71 31.51 -27.92
C ALA A 208 38.01 30.68 -27.92
N LYS A 209 37.89 29.34 -27.98
CA LYS A 209 38.94 28.46 -28.54
C LYS A 209 38.36 27.34 -29.43
N ARG A 210 38.94 27.30 -30.63
CA ARG A 210 38.84 26.35 -31.75
C ARG A 210 38.34 24.93 -31.43
N LYS A 211 37.30 24.50 -32.16
CA LYS A 211 36.96 23.09 -32.39
C LYS A 211 38.02 22.44 -33.29
N LYS A 212 38.70 21.39 -32.80
CA LYS A 212 39.29 20.35 -33.65
C LYS A 212 38.26 19.22 -33.77
N THR A 213 37.69 19.07 -34.95
CA THR A 213 36.90 17.91 -35.35
C THR A 213 37.86 16.78 -35.74
N GLU A 214 37.92 15.70 -34.96
CA GLU A 214 38.44 14.42 -35.45
C GLU A 214 37.29 13.62 -36.05
N LYS A 215 37.30 13.52 -37.38
CA LYS A 215 36.54 12.55 -38.16
C LYS A 215 37.17 11.17 -37.93
N TRP A 216 36.39 10.21 -37.45
CA TRP A 216 36.69 8.79 -37.65
C TRP A 216 35.75 8.25 -38.72
N SER A 217 36.30 8.04 -39.92
CA SER A 217 35.67 7.32 -41.02
C SER A 217 35.97 5.83 -40.87
N PHE A 218 34.93 4.99 -40.85
CA PHE A 218 35.10 3.56 -41.07
C PHE A 218 35.04 3.28 -42.58
N SER A 219 36.17 2.84 -43.14
CA SER A 219 36.22 2.28 -44.49
C SER A 219 35.82 0.81 -44.46
N SER A 220 35.04 0.42 -45.46
CA SER A 220 34.76 -0.94 -45.85
C SER A 220 35.98 -1.56 -46.53
N ARG A 221 36.43 -2.74 -46.08
CA ARG A 221 37.14 -3.69 -46.95
C ARG A 221 36.76 -5.13 -46.67
N ASP A 222 36.74 -5.85 -47.78
CA ASP A 222 36.25 -7.19 -48.05
C ASP A 222 37.04 -8.33 -47.39
N GLY A 223 36.31 -9.39 -47.04
CA GLY A 223 36.49 -10.74 -47.59
C GLY A 223 37.77 -11.54 -47.30
N VAL A 224 37.74 -12.41 -46.27
CA VAL A 224 38.51 -13.69 -46.18
C VAL A 224 37.72 -14.69 -45.28
N PRO A 225 37.74 -16.01 -45.53
CA PRO A 225 36.81 -16.98 -44.94
C PRO A 225 37.14 -17.36 -43.49
N ARG A 226 36.11 -17.72 -42.72
CA ARG A 226 36.21 -18.22 -41.33
C ARG A 226 36.51 -19.72 -41.31
N PRO A 227 37.46 -20.21 -40.50
CA PRO A 227 37.55 -21.61 -40.14
C PRO A 227 36.74 -21.92 -38.86
N ASP A 228 36.63 -23.20 -38.60
CA ASP A 228 35.63 -23.90 -37.79
C ASP A 228 35.35 -23.42 -36.37
N VAL A 229 34.07 -23.59 -36.01
CA VAL A 229 33.50 -23.38 -34.68
C VAL A 229 33.89 -24.54 -33.77
N THR A 230 34.80 -24.28 -32.82
CA THR A 230 35.02 -25.13 -31.64
C THR A 230 34.10 -24.70 -30.50
N PRO A 231 33.58 -25.63 -29.65
CA PRO A 231 32.61 -25.29 -28.62
C PRO A 231 33.25 -24.52 -27.46
N LEU A 232 32.68 -23.36 -27.13
CA LEU A 232 33.06 -22.51 -26.00
C LEU A 232 32.47 -23.06 -24.69
N THR A 233 33.17 -23.99 -24.03
CA THR A 233 33.03 -24.26 -22.59
C THR A 233 33.99 -23.36 -21.81
N LYS A 234 33.61 -22.09 -21.61
CA LYS A 234 34.27 -21.24 -20.60
C LYS A 234 33.64 -21.49 -19.24
N VAL A 235 34.18 -22.47 -18.52
CA VAL A 235 34.08 -22.53 -17.06
C VAL A 235 34.88 -21.35 -16.52
N HIS A 236 34.25 -20.47 -15.73
CA HIS A 236 34.96 -19.44 -14.96
C HIS A 236 35.83 -20.12 -13.89
N GLN A 237 37.07 -20.46 -14.25
CA GLN A 237 38.14 -20.62 -13.26
C GLN A 237 38.55 -19.22 -12.80
N SER A 238 38.30 -18.95 -11.51
CA SER A 238 38.79 -17.77 -10.81
C SER A 238 40.31 -17.75 -10.82
N SER A 239 40.91 -16.91 -11.67
CA SER A 239 42.32 -16.57 -11.56
C SER A 239 42.55 -15.76 -10.28
N ILE A 240 43.57 -16.16 -9.52
CA ILE A 240 44.01 -15.48 -8.29
C ILE A 240 44.44 -14.04 -8.65
N PRO A 241 43.90 -12.98 -8.02
CA PRO A 241 44.24 -11.60 -8.37
C PRO A 241 45.61 -11.20 -7.78
N GLY A 242 46.61 -11.01 -8.63
CA GLY A 242 47.89 -10.43 -8.24
C GLY A 242 47.82 -8.90 -8.06
N GLY A 243 48.10 -8.42 -6.85
CA GLY A 243 48.70 -7.10 -6.58
C GLY A 243 47.81 -5.84 -6.51
N LYS A 244 46.62 -5.78 -7.14
CA LYS A 244 45.79 -4.55 -7.15
C LYS A 244 44.67 -4.49 -6.11
N GLU A 245 44.29 -5.61 -5.52
CA GLU A 245 43.24 -5.68 -4.49
C GLU A 245 43.58 -4.96 -3.16
N PRO A 246 44.80 -5.05 -2.62
CA PRO A 246 45.13 -4.45 -1.32
C PRO A 246 44.98 -2.92 -1.31
N ALA A 247 45.41 -2.25 -2.39
CA ALA A 247 45.32 -0.80 -2.51
C ALA A 247 43.86 -0.32 -2.62
N LYS A 248 43.00 -1.06 -3.33
CA LYS A 248 41.57 -0.77 -3.43
C LYS A 248 40.88 -0.97 -2.08
N ALA A 249 41.23 -2.02 -1.34
CA ALA A 249 40.72 -2.29 0.00
C ALA A 249 41.11 -1.16 0.99
N ALA A 250 42.38 -0.74 1.00
CA ALA A 250 42.84 0.37 1.85
C ALA A 250 42.15 1.70 1.51
N GLY A 251 41.95 1.99 0.22
CA GLY A 251 41.20 3.17 -0.23
C GLY A 251 39.74 3.15 0.24
N ASN A 252 39.07 2.01 0.09
CA ASN A 252 37.70 1.83 0.57
C ASN A 252 37.59 1.96 2.09
N GLN A 253 38.57 1.44 2.84
CA GLN A 253 38.64 1.55 4.30
C GLN A 253 38.76 3.01 4.75
N LYS A 254 39.61 3.81 4.11
CA LYS A 254 39.75 5.25 4.43
C LYS A 254 38.45 6.02 4.16
N ILE A 255 37.78 5.71 3.05
CA ILE A 255 36.49 6.30 2.69
C ILE A 255 35.41 5.89 3.69
N LEU A 256 35.38 4.61 4.07
CA LEU A 256 34.51 4.08 5.10
C LEU A 256 34.71 4.87 6.40
N LEU A 257 35.94 4.99 6.89
CA LEU A 257 36.24 5.76 8.11
C LEU A 257 35.83 7.23 8.02
N LYS A 258 36.06 7.90 6.88
CA LYS A 258 35.60 9.27 6.63
C LYS A 258 34.07 9.37 6.68
N TRP A 259 33.39 8.39 6.09
CA TRP A 259 31.93 8.35 6.07
C TRP A 259 31.37 8.07 7.47
N LEU A 260 31.98 7.14 8.20
CA LEU A 260 31.62 6.77 9.55
C LEU A 260 31.77 7.94 10.56
N SER A 261 32.64 8.90 10.27
CA SER A 261 32.79 10.12 11.07
C SER A 261 31.84 11.25 10.67
N SER A 262 31.38 11.28 9.41
CA SER A 262 30.44 12.30 8.90
C SER A 262 28.98 11.99 9.20
N HIS A 263 28.61 10.72 9.31
CA HIS A 263 27.31 10.27 9.80
C HIS A 263 27.21 10.39 11.33
N LYS A 264 27.25 11.61 11.85
CA LYS A 264 26.86 11.86 13.25
C LYS A 264 25.37 11.52 13.41
N ASN A 265 25.09 10.72 14.43
CA ASN A 265 23.82 10.06 14.70
C ASN A 265 22.60 10.95 14.40
N ASN A 266 21.56 10.35 13.81
CA ASN A 266 20.24 10.95 13.76
C ASN A 266 19.65 10.89 15.19
N PHE A 267 20.16 11.75 16.08
CA PHE A 267 19.85 11.74 17.51
C PHE A 267 18.35 11.79 17.78
N ASP A 268 17.59 12.54 16.98
CA ASP A 268 16.13 12.61 17.09
C ASP A 268 15.46 11.27 16.81
N LEU A 269 15.93 10.55 15.78
CA LEU A 269 15.38 9.24 15.43
C LEU A 269 15.80 8.16 16.43
N ALA A 270 17.07 8.18 16.84
CA ALA A 270 17.59 7.28 17.86
C ALA A 270 16.84 7.44 19.18
N SER A 271 16.62 8.68 19.63
CA SER A 271 15.86 8.98 20.85
C SER A 271 14.39 8.51 20.74
N LYS A 272 13.76 8.68 19.56
CA LYS A 272 12.40 8.18 19.31
C LYS A 272 12.32 6.66 19.36
N LEU A 273 13.27 5.97 18.74
CA LEU A 273 13.32 4.50 18.74
C LEU A 273 13.60 3.97 20.15
N ASP A 274 14.55 4.55 20.87
CA ASP A 274 14.86 4.16 22.25
C ASP A 274 13.65 4.36 23.18
N ALA A 275 12.94 5.49 23.07
CA ALA A 275 11.72 5.71 23.84
C ALA A 275 10.61 4.68 23.53
N LEU A 276 10.48 4.24 22.27
CA LEU A 276 9.52 3.21 21.88
C LEU A 276 9.93 1.83 22.39
N VAL A 277 11.23 1.49 22.32
CA VAL A 277 11.78 0.25 22.88
C VAL A 277 11.54 0.21 24.39
N GLU A 278 11.89 1.27 25.10
CA GLU A 278 11.72 1.39 26.55
C GLU A 278 10.24 1.25 26.97
N HIS A 279 9.33 1.90 26.24
CA HIS A 279 7.89 1.78 26.45
C HIS A 279 7.39 0.34 26.28
N GLU A 280 7.79 -0.35 25.20
CA GLU A 280 7.34 -1.72 24.96
C GLU A 280 8.02 -2.72 25.91
N THR A 281 9.28 -2.51 26.30
CA THR A 281 9.96 -3.32 27.33
C THR A 281 9.19 -3.27 28.64
N LYS A 282 8.83 -2.07 29.11
CA LYS A 282 7.97 -1.91 30.32
C LYS A 282 6.64 -2.63 30.17
N ARG A 283 6.01 -2.51 28.99
CA ARG A 283 4.74 -3.17 28.70
C ARG A 283 4.86 -4.70 28.70
N ARG A 284 5.93 -5.26 28.14
CA ARG A 284 6.22 -6.69 28.15
C ARG A 284 6.51 -7.19 29.57
N SER A 285 7.31 -6.48 30.35
CA SER A 285 7.57 -6.82 31.76
C SER A 285 6.27 -6.87 32.57
N ALA A 286 5.37 -5.90 32.39
CA ALA A 286 4.06 -5.90 33.03
C ALA A 286 3.19 -7.10 32.61
N ARG A 287 3.21 -7.47 31.32
CA ARG A 287 2.50 -8.66 30.83
C ARG A 287 3.09 -9.97 31.35
N ASN A 288 4.42 -10.08 31.40
CA ASN A 288 5.08 -11.27 31.91
C ASN A 288 4.79 -11.44 33.39
N LEU A 289 4.82 -10.35 34.17
CA LEU A 289 4.41 -10.37 35.57
C LEU A 289 2.95 -10.84 35.72
N PHE A 290 2.05 -10.34 34.86
CA PHE A 290 0.64 -10.78 34.82
C PHE A 290 0.49 -12.28 34.55
N CYS A 291 1.21 -12.82 33.56
CA CYS A 291 1.19 -14.25 33.26
C CYS A 291 1.77 -15.07 34.42
N SER A 292 2.90 -14.65 35.00
CA SER A 292 3.49 -15.32 36.15
C SER A 292 2.55 -15.37 37.35
N ILE A 293 1.82 -14.28 37.63
CA ILE A 293 0.83 -14.23 38.72
C ILE A 293 -0.31 -15.22 38.44
N ARG A 294 -0.84 -15.24 37.21
CA ARG A 294 -1.93 -16.14 36.81
C ARG A 294 -1.54 -17.63 36.92
N ASP A 295 -0.27 -17.95 36.71
CA ASP A 295 0.23 -19.32 36.78
C ASP A 295 0.61 -19.74 38.22
N VAL A 296 0.56 -18.84 39.21
CA VAL A 296 0.64 -19.24 40.63
C VAL A 296 -0.68 -19.93 41.00
N ASP A 297 -0.62 -21.24 41.17
CA ASP A 297 -1.77 -22.08 41.52
C ASP A 297 -2.11 -21.89 43.01
N ILE A 298 -2.85 -20.83 43.36
CA ILE A 298 -3.32 -20.59 44.73
C ILE A 298 -4.67 -21.27 44.93
N ARG A 299 -4.70 -22.60 44.91
CA ARG A 299 -5.95 -23.37 45.09
C ARG A 299 -6.28 -23.71 46.54
N ASP A 300 -5.36 -23.49 47.47
CA ASP A 300 -5.48 -24.04 48.83
C ASP A 300 -5.79 -22.99 49.91
N ASP A 301 -5.93 -21.71 49.56
CA ASP A 301 -6.28 -20.65 50.52
C ASP A 301 -7.43 -19.76 50.00
N PRO A 302 -8.64 -19.86 50.56
CA PRO A 302 -9.79 -19.06 50.13
C PRO A 302 -9.60 -17.55 50.36
N ASP A 303 -8.76 -17.12 51.30
CA ASP A 303 -8.45 -15.70 51.53
C ASP A 303 -7.49 -15.14 50.45
N SER A 304 -6.85 -16.02 49.68
CA SER A 304 -5.95 -15.64 48.60
C SER A 304 -6.65 -15.25 47.30
N GLU A 305 -7.91 -15.64 47.10
CA GLU A 305 -8.64 -15.40 45.85
C GLU A 305 -8.94 -13.91 45.65
N ASP A 306 -9.26 -13.19 46.73
CA ASP A 306 -9.48 -11.75 46.71
C ASP A 306 -8.17 -10.95 46.56
N VAL A 307 -7.07 -11.44 47.15
CA VAL A 307 -5.74 -10.86 46.95
C VAL A 307 -5.28 -11.05 45.50
N HIS A 308 -5.46 -12.24 44.94
CA HIS A 308 -5.15 -12.55 43.54
C HIS A 308 -5.99 -11.69 42.59
N ARG A 309 -7.29 -11.53 42.85
CA ARG A 309 -8.18 -10.65 42.08
C ARG A 309 -7.72 -9.20 42.12
N CYS A 310 -7.42 -8.66 43.30
CA CYS A 310 -6.89 -7.30 43.46
C CYS A 310 -5.57 -7.11 42.69
N ILE A 311 -4.66 -8.07 42.75
CA ILE A 311 -3.40 -8.03 42.01
C ILE A 311 -3.65 -8.05 40.50
N LEU A 312 -4.53 -8.93 39.99
CA LEU A 312 -4.88 -8.97 38.57
C LEU A 312 -5.53 -7.67 38.10
N GLU A 313 -6.38 -7.04 38.92
CA GLU A 313 -7.01 -5.76 38.62
C GLU A 313 -5.99 -4.60 38.61
N MET A 314 -5.09 -4.54 39.60
CA MET A 314 -4.02 -3.54 39.64
C MET A 314 -3.08 -3.67 38.43
N VAL A 315 -2.68 -4.90 38.08
CA VAL A 315 -1.81 -5.15 36.93
C VAL A 315 -2.55 -4.87 35.62
N SER A 316 -3.82 -5.26 35.49
CA SER A 316 -4.67 -4.92 34.34
C SER A 316 -4.79 -3.40 34.18
N HIS A 317 -4.98 -2.68 35.29
CA HIS A 317 -5.01 -1.22 35.31
C HIS A 317 -3.67 -0.64 34.83
N VAL A 318 -2.53 -1.09 35.36
CA VAL A 318 -1.19 -0.67 34.90
C VAL A 318 -0.98 -0.94 33.41
N VAL A 319 -1.33 -2.13 32.92
CA VAL A 319 -1.21 -2.50 31.50
C VAL A 319 -2.12 -1.61 30.64
N SER A 320 -3.33 -1.29 31.11
CA SER A 320 -4.26 -0.40 30.41
C SER A 320 -3.74 1.04 30.37
N THR A 321 -3.22 1.56 31.49
CA THR A 321 -2.64 2.90 31.61
C THR A 321 -1.40 3.04 30.74
N LEU A 322 -0.52 2.04 30.72
CA LEU A 322 0.64 1.99 29.81
C LEU A 322 0.23 1.87 28.33
N SER A 323 -0.91 1.23 28.04
CA SER A 323 -1.46 1.15 26.68
C SER A 323 -2.10 2.47 26.24
N ASN A 324 -2.62 3.26 27.19
CA ASN A 324 -3.30 4.54 26.96
C ASN A 324 -2.35 5.75 27.02
N SER A 325 -1.13 5.62 27.54
CA SER A 325 -0.15 6.71 27.70
C SER A 325 0.65 7.07 26.45
N GLN A 326 0.35 6.48 25.28
CA GLN A 326 0.88 7.04 24.03
C GLN A 326 0.30 8.44 23.80
N PRO A 327 1.05 9.39 23.22
CA PRO A 327 0.49 10.66 22.78
C PRO A 327 -0.66 10.36 21.81
N SER A 328 -1.88 10.53 22.30
CA SER A 328 -3.09 10.16 21.60
C SER A 328 -3.21 11.00 20.32
N PRO A 329 -3.27 10.40 19.12
CA PRO A 329 -4.06 11.03 18.07
C PRO A 329 -5.51 11.01 18.56
N SER A 330 -6.13 12.18 18.60
CA SER A 330 -7.50 12.43 19.08
C SER A 330 -8.45 11.24 18.89
N SER A 331 -8.87 10.65 20.01
CA SER A 331 -9.76 9.50 20.06
C SER A 331 -11.21 9.93 19.77
N SER A 332 -11.72 9.50 18.62
CA SER A 332 -13.14 9.15 18.52
C SER A 332 -13.22 7.64 18.31
N ILE A 333 -13.78 6.94 19.29
CA ILE A 333 -14.18 5.54 19.14
C ILE A 333 -15.40 5.55 18.22
N VAL A 334 -15.16 5.50 16.92
CA VAL A 334 -16.21 5.37 15.90
C VAL A 334 -16.65 3.89 15.84
N PRO A 335 -17.96 3.57 15.78
CA PRO A 335 -18.44 2.19 15.80
C PRO A 335 -17.81 1.36 14.67
N LEU A 336 -17.30 0.17 15.02
CA LEU A 336 -16.52 -0.75 14.15
C LEU A 336 -17.20 -1.13 12.81
N LEU A 337 -18.48 -0.83 12.62
CA LEU A 337 -19.27 -1.20 11.45
C LEU A 337 -19.49 -0.06 10.43
N SER A 338 -19.14 1.19 10.75
CA SER A 338 -19.37 2.34 9.86
C SER A 338 -18.27 2.58 8.83
N LYS A 339 -17.07 2.01 9.03
CA LYS A 339 -16.00 2.09 8.02
C LYS A 339 -16.38 1.19 6.84
N ARG A 340 -16.39 1.76 5.63
CA ARG A 340 -16.36 1.00 4.36
C ARG A 340 -15.01 0.26 4.24
N THR A 341 -14.75 -0.72 5.10
CA THR A 341 -13.68 -1.69 4.88
C THR A 341 -14.13 -2.74 3.86
N LYS A 342 -13.16 -3.27 3.11
CA LYS A 342 -13.32 -4.39 2.20
C LYS A 342 -13.61 -5.64 3.05
N GLU A 343 -14.86 -6.12 2.98
CA GLU A 343 -15.39 -7.39 3.54
C GLU A 343 -15.66 -7.47 5.06
N LEU A 344 -16.92 -7.71 5.44
CA LEU A 344 -17.33 -8.06 6.81
C LEU A 344 -16.99 -9.52 7.12
N SER A 345 -16.61 -9.82 8.37
CA SER A 345 -16.46 -11.20 8.87
C SER A 345 -17.80 -11.94 8.93
N TRP A 346 -17.79 -13.28 8.99
CA TRP A 346 -19.03 -14.07 9.11
C TRP A 346 -19.82 -13.74 10.36
N LEU A 347 -19.16 -13.46 11.49
CA LEU A 347 -19.80 -13.01 12.71
C LEU A 347 -20.51 -11.65 12.51
N GLN A 348 -19.85 -10.69 11.86
CA GLN A 348 -20.45 -9.38 11.56
C GLN A 348 -21.63 -9.49 10.60
N ARG A 349 -21.52 -10.32 9.54
CA ARG A 349 -22.65 -10.60 8.63
C ARG A 349 -23.82 -11.23 9.37
N SER A 350 -23.52 -12.13 10.32
CA SER A 350 -24.54 -12.79 11.15
C SER A 350 -25.26 -11.81 12.06
N ALA A 351 -24.56 -10.80 12.62
CA ALA A 351 -25.19 -9.74 13.39
C ALA A 351 -26.14 -8.87 12.54
N VAL A 352 -25.74 -8.55 11.30
CA VAL A 352 -26.62 -7.81 10.35
C VAL A 352 -27.86 -8.62 10.02
N VAL A 353 -27.72 -9.91 9.75
CA VAL A 353 -28.83 -10.82 9.46
C VAL A 353 -29.71 -11.06 10.68
N PHE A 354 -29.12 -11.18 11.88
CA PHE A 354 -29.85 -11.29 13.14
C PHE A 354 -30.74 -10.05 13.34
N PHE A 355 -30.16 -8.85 13.20
CA PHE A 355 -30.93 -7.61 13.28
C PHE A 355 -32.08 -7.59 12.29
N TYR A 356 -31.83 -7.91 11.01
CA TYR A 356 -32.86 -7.99 9.97
C TYR A 356 -34.01 -8.93 10.35
N LEU A 357 -33.69 -10.13 10.83
CA LEU A 357 -34.69 -11.16 11.16
C LEU A 357 -35.41 -10.91 12.47
N HIS A 358 -34.83 -10.13 13.38
CA HIS A 358 -35.36 -9.94 14.72
C HIS A 358 -36.66 -9.13 14.70
N PRO A 359 -37.75 -9.66 15.31
CA PRO A 359 -39.10 -9.12 15.13
C PRO A 359 -39.30 -7.72 15.72
N LYS A 360 -38.47 -7.32 16.68
CA LYS A 360 -38.52 -5.97 17.28
C LYS A 360 -37.48 -5.01 16.74
N LEU A 361 -36.40 -5.51 16.13
CA LEU A 361 -35.29 -4.69 15.65
C LEU A 361 -35.48 -4.38 14.16
N GLY A 362 -34.92 -5.20 13.28
CA GLY A 362 -34.96 -4.98 11.84
C GLY A 362 -36.27 -5.33 11.17
N ARG A 363 -37.19 -6.08 11.81
CA ARG A 363 -38.57 -6.32 11.33
C ARG A 363 -38.66 -6.85 9.88
N ARG A 364 -37.64 -7.57 9.42
CA ARG A 364 -37.44 -8.00 8.03
C ARG A 364 -37.48 -6.85 7.01
N ASP A 365 -37.15 -5.64 7.46
CA ASP A 365 -37.02 -4.44 6.64
C ASP A 365 -35.56 -4.28 6.17
N TYR A 366 -35.37 -4.54 4.88
CA TYR A 366 -34.07 -4.36 4.23
C TYR A 366 -33.62 -2.90 4.23
N GLN A 367 -34.55 -1.94 4.20
CA GLN A 367 -34.22 -0.52 4.23
C GLN A 367 -33.69 -0.11 5.60
N LEU A 368 -34.41 -0.48 6.67
CA LEU A 368 -33.98 -0.22 8.04
C LEU A 368 -32.61 -0.87 8.31
N THR A 369 -32.45 -2.14 7.96
CA THR A 369 -31.17 -2.87 8.16
C THR A 369 -30.05 -2.24 7.32
N SER A 370 -30.34 -1.85 6.08
CA SER A 370 -29.38 -1.16 5.19
C SER A 370 -28.91 0.15 5.78
N LYS A 371 -29.82 0.92 6.38
CA LYS A 371 -29.55 2.21 7.05
C LYS A 371 -28.71 2.02 8.32
N VAL A 372 -29.06 1.05 9.16
CA VAL A 372 -28.37 0.80 10.44
C VAL A 372 -26.92 0.36 10.23
N PHE A 373 -26.66 -0.52 9.24
CA PHE A 373 -25.33 -1.08 9.02
C PHE A 373 -24.57 -0.50 7.81
N ALA A 374 -25.13 0.52 7.15
CA ALA A 374 -24.58 1.11 5.93
C ALA A 374 -24.23 0.08 4.83
N ARG A 375 -25.07 -0.94 4.66
CA ARG A 375 -24.89 -2.00 3.64
C ARG A 375 -25.98 -1.97 2.57
N PRO A 376 -25.67 -2.16 1.28
CA PRO A 376 -26.69 -2.16 0.23
C PRO A 376 -27.78 -3.22 0.47
N LYS A 377 -29.04 -2.88 0.21
CA LYS A 377 -30.20 -3.79 0.33
C LYS A 377 -29.97 -5.10 -0.43
N ALA A 378 -29.37 -5.03 -1.63
CA ALA A 378 -29.05 -6.20 -2.45
C ALA A 378 -28.07 -7.17 -1.76
N THR A 379 -27.10 -6.65 -1.03
CA THR A 379 -26.13 -7.46 -0.27
C THR A 379 -26.79 -8.17 0.89
N ILE A 380 -27.65 -7.47 1.65
CA ILE A 380 -28.39 -8.06 2.77
C ILE A 380 -29.37 -9.12 2.25
N LYS A 381 -30.06 -8.82 1.15
CA LYS A 381 -30.94 -9.79 0.46
C LYS A 381 -30.17 -11.04 0.07
N TYR A 382 -29.01 -10.89 -0.57
CA TYR A 382 -28.15 -12.01 -0.94
C TYR A 382 -27.73 -12.86 0.28
N TRP A 383 -27.33 -12.24 1.40
CA TRP A 383 -26.96 -12.98 2.61
C TRP A 383 -28.12 -13.79 3.20
N VAL A 384 -29.35 -13.28 3.12
CA VAL A 384 -30.56 -13.95 3.65
C VAL A 384 -31.08 -15.05 2.70
N THR A 385 -30.91 -14.88 1.38
CA THR A 385 -31.47 -15.81 0.38
C THR A 385 -30.49 -16.86 -0.13
N SER A 386 -29.18 -16.61 -0.06
CA SER A 386 -28.16 -17.55 -0.55
C SER A 386 -27.98 -18.73 0.41
N ILE A 387 -28.09 -19.96 -0.12
CA ILE A 387 -27.88 -21.21 0.64
C ILE A 387 -26.47 -21.24 1.27
N GLU A 388 -25.46 -20.78 0.54
CA GLU A 388 -24.07 -20.75 1.02
C GLU A 388 -23.91 -19.78 2.19
N CYS A 389 -24.48 -18.57 2.07
CA CYS A 389 -24.44 -17.59 3.16
C CYS A 389 -25.25 -18.07 4.36
N ASN A 390 -26.42 -18.66 4.14
CA ASN A 390 -27.29 -19.18 5.20
C ASN A 390 -26.60 -20.27 6.02
N ARG A 391 -25.79 -21.14 5.41
CA ARG A 391 -25.02 -22.15 6.15
C ARG A 391 -23.95 -21.52 7.04
N ALA A 392 -23.18 -20.57 6.51
CA ALA A 392 -22.12 -19.90 7.28
C ALA A 392 -22.68 -18.97 8.38
N ILE A 393 -23.78 -18.29 8.10
CA ILE A 393 -24.44 -17.36 9.02
C ILE A 393 -25.27 -18.11 10.07
N GLY A 394 -25.89 -19.24 9.70
CA GLY A 394 -26.71 -20.07 10.59
C GLY A 394 -25.97 -20.55 11.84
N VAL A 395 -24.68 -20.91 11.71
CA VAL A 395 -23.82 -21.35 12.82
C VAL A 395 -23.71 -20.28 13.92
N HIS A 396 -23.65 -19.01 13.53
CA HIS A 396 -23.56 -17.89 14.48
C HIS A 396 -24.94 -17.38 14.92
N LEU A 397 -25.96 -17.45 14.05
CA LEU A 397 -27.31 -16.97 14.35
C LEU A 397 -27.95 -17.70 15.54
N THR A 398 -27.71 -19.01 15.68
CA THR A 398 -28.31 -19.83 16.74
C THR A 398 -27.81 -19.50 18.15
N SER A 399 -26.61 -18.92 18.27
CA SER A 399 -26.03 -18.51 19.56
C SER A 399 -26.16 -17.01 19.84
N MET A 400 -26.63 -16.20 18.89
CA MET A 400 -26.81 -14.76 19.08
C MET A 400 -28.06 -14.43 19.90
N THR A 401 -27.92 -13.46 20.79
CA THR A 401 -29.02 -12.82 21.53
C THR A 401 -29.12 -11.34 21.14
N ALA A 402 -30.24 -10.69 21.48
CA ALA A 402 -30.38 -9.25 21.30
C ALA A 402 -29.26 -8.47 22.00
N LYS A 403 -28.87 -8.91 23.21
CA LYS A 403 -27.75 -8.35 23.97
C LYS A 403 -26.40 -8.54 23.26
N SER A 404 -26.20 -9.68 22.59
CA SER A 404 -24.95 -9.97 21.86
C SER A 404 -24.70 -9.02 20.69
N ILE A 405 -25.75 -8.42 20.10
CA ILE A 405 -25.62 -7.49 18.97
C ILE A 405 -25.67 -6.02 19.39
N GLU A 406 -26.02 -5.71 20.64
CA GLU A 406 -26.16 -4.34 21.15
C GLU A 406 -24.86 -3.53 21.03
N SER A 407 -23.73 -4.16 21.34
CA SER A 407 -22.39 -3.57 21.20
C SER A 407 -22.01 -3.27 19.73
N LEU A 408 -22.68 -3.94 18.78
CA LEU A 408 -22.49 -3.78 17.34
C LEU A 408 -23.47 -2.76 16.73
N LEU A 409 -24.49 -2.32 17.46
CA LEU A 409 -25.40 -1.29 16.98
C LEU A 409 -24.75 0.09 17.10
N PRO A 410 -24.93 0.98 16.09
CA PRO A 410 -24.64 2.38 16.26
C PRO A 410 -25.40 2.92 17.48
N GLU A 411 -24.79 3.86 18.19
CA GLU A 411 -25.26 4.35 19.50
C GLU A 411 -26.74 4.78 19.47
N GLN A 412 -27.15 5.47 18.40
CA GLN A 412 -28.53 5.90 18.15
C GLN A 412 -29.57 4.76 18.03
N PHE A 413 -29.13 3.51 17.87
CA PHE A 413 -29.98 2.33 17.76
C PHE A 413 -29.85 1.38 18.97
N ARG A 414 -29.00 1.68 19.96
CA ARG A 414 -28.85 0.85 21.18
C ARG A 414 -30.12 0.84 22.02
N ASN A 415 -30.85 1.95 22.06
CA ASN A 415 -32.14 2.07 22.76
C ASN A 415 -33.26 1.20 22.15
N LEU A 416 -33.03 0.54 21.01
CA LEU A 416 -33.97 -0.43 20.42
C LEU A 416 -33.81 -1.84 21.00
N ALA A 417 -32.81 -2.10 21.84
CA ALA A 417 -32.55 -3.41 22.42
C ALA A 417 -33.71 -3.82 23.36
N ALA A 418 -34.57 -4.70 22.85
CA ALA A 418 -35.63 -5.34 23.62
C ALA A 418 -35.06 -6.43 24.55
N PRO A 419 -35.80 -6.84 25.61
CA PRO A 419 -35.39 -7.97 26.47
C PRO A 419 -35.14 -9.25 25.65
N ASP A 420 -34.24 -10.10 26.14
CA ASP A 420 -33.61 -11.28 25.51
C ASP A 420 -34.55 -12.17 24.68
N SER A 421 -34.94 -11.71 23.50
CA SER A 421 -35.70 -12.50 22.53
C SER A 421 -34.74 -13.14 21.53
N LYS A 422 -34.80 -14.47 21.44
CA LYS A 422 -34.09 -15.23 20.40
C LYS A 422 -34.81 -15.09 19.07
N VAL A 423 -34.06 -15.09 17.98
CA VAL A 423 -34.62 -15.15 16.62
C VAL A 423 -34.86 -16.61 16.26
N HIS A 424 -36.12 -16.98 16.02
CA HIS A 424 -36.44 -18.28 15.42
C HIS A 424 -36.07 -18.24 13.93
N PHE A 425 -34.86 -18.70 13.61
CA PHE A 425 -34.39 -18.87 12.25
C PHE A 425 -34.56 -20.33 11.81
N VAL A 426 -35.65 -20.61 11.11
CA VAL A 426 -35.85 -21.92 10.46
C VAL A 426 -35.19 -21.83 9.09
N ILE A 427 -34.15 -22.63 8.86
CA ILE A 427 -33.58 -22.82 7.53
C ILE A 427 -34.65 -23.51 6.69
N ARG A 428 -35.45 -22.74 5.94
CA ARG A 428 -36.34 -23.29 4.92
C ARG A 428 -35.47 -23.68 3.73
N VAL A 429 -34.93 -24.89 3.75
CA VAL A 429 -34.55 -25.57 2.51
C VAL A 429 -35.87 -25.90 1.84
N SER A 430 -36.28 -25.16 0.81
CA SER A 430 -37.51 -25.51 0.11
C SER A 430 -37.27 -26.77 -0.71
N ASP A 431 -37.84 -27.90 -0.27
CA ASP A 431 -37.87 -29.17 -1.01
C ASP A 431 -38.82 -29.15 -2.22
N HIS A 432 -39.10 -27.97 -2.77
CA HIS A 432 -39.97 -27.79 -3.93
C HIS A 432 -39.21 -27.10 -5.06
N ALA A 433 -38.35 -27.87 -5.71
CA ALA A 433 -38.02 -27.63 -7.11
C ALA A 433 -38.99 -28.47 -7.97
N PRO A 434 -39.61 -27.91 -9.02
CA PRO A 434 -40.45 -28.68 -9.92
C PRO A 434 -39.62 -29.80 -10.54
N LYS A 435 -40.23 -30.98 -10.71
CA LYS A 435 -39.66 -32.13 -11.44
C LYS A 435 -39.36 -31.72 -12.88
N GLN A 436 -38.20 -31.14 -13.11
CA GLN A 436 -37.50 -31.17 -14.38
C GLN A 436 -36.25 -32.02 -14.18
N SER A 437 -36.10 -33.02 -15.03
CA SER A 437 -34.89 -33.82 -15.19
C SER A 437 -33.63 -32.94 -15.13
N LEU A 438 -32.90 -33.02 -14.02
CA LEU A 438 -31.80 -32.14 -13.67
C LEU A 438 -30.53 -32.54 -14.41
N LEU A 439 -30.33 -31.96 -15.60
CA LEU A 439 -29.00 -31.63 -16.10
C LEU A 439 -28.42 -30.55 -15.18
N VAL A 440 -27.45 -30.92 -14.33
CA VAL A 440 -26.76 -29.97 -13.46
C VAL A 440 -25.82 -29.11 -14.31
N ASN A 441 -26.33 -28.00 -14.82
CA ASN A 441 -25.52 -26.97 -15.44
C ASN A 441 -24.71 -26.25 -14.35
N GLY A 442 -23.38 -26.46 -14.36
CA GLY A 442 -22.44 -25.84 -13.44
C GLY A 442 -22.42 -24.31 -13.57
N SER A 443 -23.26 -23.65 -12.77
CA SER A 443 -23.22 -22.20 -12.53
C SER A 443 -23.00 -21.86 -11.05
N ASP A 444 -23.03 -22.86 -10.16
CA ASP A 444 -22.70 -22.69 -8.75
C ASP A 444 -21.20 -22.87 -8.56
N GLY A 445 -20.50 -21.85 -8.06
CA GLY A 445 -19.04 -21.75 -7.89
C GLY A 445 -18.38 -22.75 -6.93
N LEU A 446 -18.88 -23.98 -6.85
CA LEU A 446 -18.29 -25.11 -6.15
C LEU A 446 -17.08 -25.65 -6.92
N SER A 447 -16.03 -26.03 -6.20
CA SER A 447 -14.87 -26.69 -6.79
C SER A 447 -15.25 -28.08 -7.32
N CYS A 448 -14.49 -28.59 -8.31
CA CYS A 448 -14.69 -29.93 -8.85
C CYS A 448 -14.65 -31.03 -7.76
N GLN A 449 -13.90 -30.80 -6.68
CA GLN A 449 -13.81 -31.69 -5.52
C GLN A 449 -15.08 -31.66 -4.67
N ALA A 450 -15.67 -30.48 -4.43
CA ALA A 450 -16.92 -30.35 -3.69
C ALA A 450 -18.11 -30.97 -4.45
N LEU A 451 -18.13 -30.85 -5.77
CA LEU A 451 -19.13 -31.49 -6.62
C LEU A 451 -18.97 -33.02 -6.66
N SER A 452 -17.73 -33.53 -6.71
CA SER A 452 -17.45 -34.97 -6.65
C SER A 452 -17.79 -35.57 -5.28
N ALA A 453 -17.53 -34.86 -4.18
CA ALA A 453 -17.92 -35.29 -2.83
C ALA A 453 -19.45 -35.32 -2.67
N LYS A 454 -20.15 -34.34 -3.24
CA LYS A 454 -21.62 -34.28 -3.22
C LYS A 454 -22.25 -35.40 -4.05
N ALA A 455 -21.62 -35.79 -5.16
CA ALA A 455 -22.05 -36.93 -5.97
C ALA A 455 -21.88 -38.27 -5.22
N ARG A 456 -20.80 -38.43 -4.44
CA ARG A 456 -20.58 -39.62 -3.61
C ARG A 456 -21.56 -39.75 -2.44
N LEU A 457 -22.15 -38.63 -1.99
CA LEU A 457 -23.11 -38.61 -0.89
C LEU A 457 -24.55 -38.95 -1.29
N VAL A 458 -24.86 -39.07 -2.60
CA VAL A 458 -26.24 -39.15 -3.08
C VAL A 458 -26.72 -40.56 -3.47
N ASN A 459 -25.85 -41.56 -3.72
CA ASN A 459 -26.26 -42.97 -3.65
C ASN A 459 -25.13 -43.99 -3.93
N ASP A 460 -25.19 -45.13 -3.25
CA ASP A 460 -24.33 -46.31 -3.42
C ASP A 460 -24.69 -47.20 -4.63
N ASN A 461 -25.75 -46.90 -5.42
CA ASN A 461 -26.26 -47.85 -6.43
C ASN A 461 -26.67 -47.28 -7.80
N ALA A 462 -26.17 -46.10 -8.22
CA ALA A 462 -26.42 -45.62 -9.59
C ALA A 462 -25.17 -44.99 -10.22
N GLN A 463 -24.72 -45.57 -11.34
CA GLN A 463 -23.66 -45.00 -12.19
C GLN A 463 -24.14 -43.69 -12.83
N LEU A 464 -23.86 -42.56 -12.18
CA LEU A 464 -23.98 -41.24 -12.78
C LEU A 464 -22.61 -40.72 -13.21
N GLN A 465 -22.38 -40.66 -14.51
CA GLN A 465 -21.19 -40.02 -15.11
C GLN A 465 -21.44 -38.51 -15.23
N TYR A 466 -20.64 -37.70 -14.54
CA TYR A 466 -20.72 -36.23 -14.62
C TYR A 466 -19.93 -35.72 -15.83
N LEU A 467 -20.60 -35.01 -16.74
CA LEU A 467 -19.97 -34.24 -17.82
C LEU A 467 -19.91 -32.76 -17.39
N PRO A 468 -18.71 -32.17 -17.17
CA PRO A 468 -18.57 -30.76 -16.84
C PRO A 468 -19.23 -29.85 -17.89
N GLY A 469 -19.85 -28.74 -17.48
CA GLY A 469 -20.49 -27.78 -18.40
C GLY A 469 -19.56 -27.14 -19.44
N THR A 470 -18.24 -27.30 -19.32
CA THR A 470 -17.27 -26.97 -20.38
C THR A 470 -17.21 -27.99 -21.52
N LEU A 471 -17.78 -29.19 -21.34
CA LEU A 471 -17.92 -30.25 -22.35
C LEU A 471 -19.32 -30.28 -22.99
N SER A 472 -20.25 -29.41 -22.59
CA SER A 472 -21.60 -29.31 -23.21
C SER A 472 -21.62 -28.50 -24.51
N ARG A 473 -20.52 -27.90 -24.95
CA ARG A 473 -20.34 -27.74 -26.40
C ARG A 473 -19.94 -29.11 -26.89
N ARG A 474 -20.85 -29.83 -27.57
CA ARG A 474 -20.55 -31.10 -28.25
C ARG A 474 -19.11 -31.07 -28.74
N ALA A 475 -18.30 -32.06 -28.37
CA ALA A 475 -17.05 -32.32 -29.07
C ALA A 475 -17.43 -32.47 -30.56
N GLY A 476 -17.20 -31.42 -31.35
CA GLY A 476 -17.66 -31.32 -32.76
C GLY A 476 -18.58 -30.14 -33.13
N ALA A 477 -19.17 -29.38 -32.18
CA ALA A 477 -20.00 -28.20 -32.51
C ALA A 477 -19.24 -26.85 -32.48
N GLY A 478 -17.96 -26.86 -32.07
CA GLY A 478 -17.07 -25.72 -32.28
C GLY A 478 -16.67 -25.65 -33.75
N ARG A 479 -16.42 -24.43 -34.28
CA ARG A 479 -15.75 -24.29 -35.58
C ARG A 479 -14.53 -25.21 -35.60
N PRO A 480 -14.29 -25.98 -36.69
CA PRO A 480 -13.14 -26.85 -36.81
C PRO A 480 -11.88 -26.10 -36.37
N ASN A 481 -11.03 -26.77 -35.58
CA ASN A 481 -9.78 -26.18 -35.12
C ASN A 481 -8.91 -25.89 -36.35
N SER A 482 -8.92 -24.64 -36.81
CA SER A 482 -8.05 -24.18 -37.88
C SER A 482 -6.59 -24.32 -37.44
N PHE A 483 -5.72 -24.76 -38.35
CA PHE A 483 -4.26 -24.83 -38.17
C PHE A 483 -3.79 -25.84 -37.10
N LEU A 484 -4.33 -27.06 -37.08
CA LEU A 484 -3.97 -28.13 -36.11
C LEU A 484 -2.46 -28.41 -36.03
N HIS A 485 -1.75 -28.45 -37.17
CA HIS A 485 -0.30 -28.67 -37.19
C HIS A 485 0.46 -27.57 -36.42
N ILE A 486 0.04 -26.30 -36.57
CA ILE A 486 0.61 -25.16 -35.84
C ILE A 486 0.32 -25.24 -34.35
N ARG A 487 -0.89 -25.67 -33.96
CA ARG A 487 -1.23 -25.88 -32.54
C ARG A 487 -0.31 -26.93 -31.92
N SER A 488 -0.14 -28.06 -32.61
CA SER A 488 0.70 -29.17 -32.15
C SER A 488 2.15 -28.73 -31.99
N ARG A 489 2.64 -27.96 -32.97
CA ARG A 489 4.00 -27.42 -32.95
C ARG A 489 4.24 -26.40 -31.84
N ILE A 490 3.27 -25.51 -31.56
CA ILE A 490 3.34 -24.60 -30.40
C ILE A 490 3.44 -25.39 -29.09
N VAL A 491 2.67 -26.46 -28.94
CA VAL A 491 2.71 -27.31 -27.74
C VAL A 491 4.07 -27.98 -27.61
N GLU A 492 4.60 -28.53 -28.70
CA GLU A 492 5.95 -29.13 -28.74
C GLU A 492 7.04 -28.13 -28.31
N MET A 493 7.01 -26.90 -28.84
CA MET A 493 7.94 -25.84 -28.43
C MET A 493 7.86 -25.54 -26.92
N LEU A 494 6.64 -25.51 -26.37
CA LEU A 494 6.39 -25.23 -24.96
C LEU A 494 6.85 -26.38 -24.07
N ASP A 495 6.62 -27.63 -24.47
CA ASP A 495 7.10 -28.80 -23.74
C ASP A 495 8.63 -28.90 -23.78
N GLN A 496 9.27 -28.72 -24.95
CA GLN A 496 10.75 -28.68 -25.06
C GLN A 496 11.36 -27.57 -24.19
N SER A 497 10.72 -26.41 -24.16
CA SER A 497 11.17 -25.27 -23.35
C SER A 497 10.96 -25.49 -21.86
N TRP A 498 9.89 -26.20 -21.49
CA TRP A 498 9.62 -26.61 -20.12
C TRP A 498 10.64 -27.65 -19.65
N GLU A 499 10.90 -28.68 -20.46
CA GLU A 499 11.85 -29.76 -20.16
C GLU A 499 13.30 -29.26 -20.09
N SER A 500 13.68 -28.27 -20.91
CA SER A 500 15.00 -27.63 -20.85
C SER A 500 15.16 -26.59 -19.73
N GLY A 501 14.08 -26.26 -18.99
CA GLY A 501 14.07 -25.21 -17.97
C GLY A 501 14.24 -23.78 -18.52
N ARG A 502 14.14 -23.60 -19.84
CA ARG A 502 14.22 -22.30 -20.53
C ARG A 502 12.82 -21.83 -20.89
N LEU A 503 12.13 -21.30 -19.90
CA LEU A 503 10.74 -20.91 -20.06
C LEU A 503 10.56 -19.78 -21.09
N ILE A 504 9.60 -19.98 -21.98
CA ILE A 504 9.23 -19.02 -23.03
C ILE A 504 8.20 -18.01 -22.49
N THR A 505 8.39 -16.72 -22.75
CA THR A 505 7.36 -15.68 -22.54
C THR A 505 6.36 -15.64 -23.69
N THR A 506 5.21 -15.00 -23.47
CA THR A 506 4.21 -14.85 -24.54
C THR A 506 4.76 -14.11 -25.76
N GLU A 507 5.59 -13.11 -25.56
CA GLU A 507 6.26 -12.34 -26.60
C GLU A 507 7.29 -13.18 -27.36
N GLN A 508 8.10 -13.97 -26.65
CA GLN A 508 9.04 -14.90 -27.27
C GLN A 508 8.32 -15.95 -28.10
N LEU A 509 7.20 -16.50 -27.59
CA LEU A 509 6.38 -17.44 -28.35
C LEU A 509 5.85 -16.80 -29.64
N TYR A 510 5.42 -15.53 -29.59
CA TYR A 510 5.01 -14.82 -30.81
C TYR A 510 6.15 -14.65 -31.81
N GLN A 511 7.38 -14.40 -31.33
CA GLN A 511 8.55 -14.31 -32.19
C GLN A 511 8.90 -15.67 -32.82
N LEU A 512 8.88 -16.75 -32.04
CA LEU A 512 9.11 -18.11 -32.54
C LEU A 512 8.08 -18.49 -33.61
N ILE A 513 6.79 -18.25 -33.36
CA ILE A 513 5.73 -18.47 -34.34
C ILE A 513 5.98 -17.64 -35.62
N ARG A 514 6.37 -16.36 -35.50
CA ARG A 514 6.63 -15.51 -36.68
C ARG A 514 7.85 -15.94 -37.48
N ASN A 515 8.86 -16.51 -36.81
CA ASN A 515 10.08 -16.95 -37.46
C ASN A 515 9.90 -18.31 -38.13
N GLU A 516 9.09 -19.18 -37.55
CA GLU A 516 8.90 -20.54 -38.05
C GLU A 516 7.91 -20.61 -39.22
N PHE A 517 6.83 -19.83 -39.20
CA PHE A 517 5.80 -19.88 -40.25
C PHE A 517 6.03 -18.77 -41.29
N SER A 518 6.29 -19.17 -42.54
CA SER A 518 6.65 -18.28 -43.64
C SER A 518 5.47 -17.40 -44.11
N ARG A 519 5.77 -16.34 -44.88
CA ARG A 519 4.76 -15.41 -45.40
C ARG A 519 3.75 -16.07 -46.35
N ASP A 520 4.13 -17.18 -46.96
CA ASP A 520 3.34 -17.87 -48.00
C ASP A 520 2.29 -18.82 -47.41
N GLU A 521 2.32 -19.07 -46.09
CA GLU A 521 1.32 -19.89 -45.43
C GLU A 521 -0.01 -19.16 -45.21
N LYS A 522 -1.12 -19.88 -45.41
CA LYS A 522 -2.48 -19.41 -45.06
C LYS A 522 -2.57 -18.90 -43.62
N PHE A 523 -1.76 -19.45 -42.70
CA PHE A 523 -1.70 -18.99 -41.32
C PHE A 523 -1.13 -17.58 -41.21
N PHE A 524 -0.06 -17.27 -41.94
CA PHE A 524 0.57 -15.96 -41.90
C PHE A 524 -0.42 -14.87 -42.32
N THR A 525 -1.08 -15.05 -43.47
CA THR A 525 -2.09 -14.11 -43.97
C THR A 525 -3.30 -13.97 -43.05
N ALA A 526 -3.65 -15.02 -42.30
CA ALA A 526 -4.81 -15.05 -41.41
C ALA A 526 -4.52 -14.57 -39.98
N LYS A 527 -3.27 -14.66 -39.50
CA LYS A 527 -2.91 -14.46 -38.09
C LYS A 527 -1.70 -13.56 -37.83
N LEU A 528 -0.76 -13.46 -38.77
CA LEU A 528 0.53 -12.77 -38.57
C LEU A 528 0.68 -11.47 -39.38
N ASP A 529 -0.07 -11.31 -40.46
CA ASP A 529 -0.02 -10.14 -41.34
C ASP A 529 -0.45 -8.85 -40.62
N SER A 530 0.53 -8.00 -40.30
CA SER A 530 0.35 -6.73 -39.60
C SER A 530 -0.25 -5.64 -40.49
N SER A 531 -0.30 -5.82 -41.81
CA SER A 531 -0.88 -4.83 -42.73
C SER A 531 -2.40 -4.72 -42.61
N LYS A 532 -3.07 -5.74 -42.07
CA LYS A 532 -4.51 -5.76 -41.86
C LYS A 532 -4.90 -5.13 -40.52
N LYS A 533 -5.48 -3.92 -40.58
CA LYS A 533 -5.94 -3.12 -39.41
C LYS A 533 -6.85 -3.88 -38.42
N SER A 534 -7.53 -4.95 -38.85
CA SER A 534 -8.45 -5.75 -38.02
C SER A 534 -7.80 -6.87 -37.19
N HIS A 535 -6.48 -7.08 -37.31
CA HIS A 535 -5.83 -8.30 -36.82
C HIS A 535 -4.80 -8.24 -35.67
N PRO A 536 -4.50 -7.12 -34.99
CA PRO A 536 -3.49 -7.14 -33.92
C PRO A 536 -3.84 -8.11 -32.77
N ASN A 537 -5.12 -8.42 -32.56
CA ASN A 537 -5.58 -9.37 -31.55
C ASN A 537 -5.72 -10.83 -32.03
N SER A 538 -5.52 -11.12 -33.32
CA SER A 538 -5.85 -12.44 -33.89
C SER A 538 -4.87 -13.55 -33.47
N LEU A 539 -3.57 -13.26 -33.48
CA LEU A 539 -2.52 -14.16 -32.97
C LEU A 539 -2.66 -14.36 -31.47
N HIS A 540 -2.87 -13.27 -30.72
CA HIS A 540 -3.04 -13.33 -29.26
C HIS A 540 -4.20 -14.25 -28.87
N GLN A 541 -5.36 -14.11 -29.51
CA GLN A 541 -6.51 -14.98 -29.26
C GLN A 541 -6.24 -16.44 -29.66
N PHE A 542 -5.54 -16.67 -30.78
CA PHE A 542 -5.18 -18.01 -31.22
C PHE A 542 -4.25 -18.69 -30.20
N VAL A 543 -3.15 -18.04 -29.83
CA VAL A 543 -2.20 -18.55 -28.82
C VAL A 543 -2.90 -18.75 -27.48
N ARG A 544 -3.70 -17.78 -27.00
CA ARG A 544 -4.45 -17.93 -25.75
C ARG A 544 -5.31 -19.20 -25.74
N ARG A 545 -6.00 -19.52 -26.84
CA ARG A 545 -6.79 -20.76 -26.95
C ARG A 545 -5.90 -22.00 -26.97
N VAL A 546 -4.79 -21.99 -27.71
CA VAL A 546 -3.82 -23.10 -27.71
C VAL A 546 -3.31 -23.37 -26.30
N LEU A 547 -2.94 -22.32 -25.55
CA LEU A 547 -2.49 -22.46 -24.17
C LEU A 547 -3.59 -23.04 -23.28
N GLN A 548 -4.81 -22.51 -23.35
CA GLN A 548 -5.94 -23.00 -22.54
C GLN A 548 -6.29 -24.45 -22.84
N ASP A 549 -6.38 -24.83 -24.11
CA ASP A 549 -6.76 -26.19 -24.54
C ASP A 549 -5.71 -27.23 -24.12
N ASN A 550 -4.44 -26.83 -24.01
CA ASN A 550 -3.33 -27.72 -23.65
C ASN A 550 -2.85 -27.53 -22.21
N ARG A 551 -3.69 -26.97 -21.33
CA ARG A 551 -3.38 -26.76 -19.92
C ARG A 551 -2.07 -25.98 -19.71
N PHE A 552 -1.81 -24.93 -20.47
CA PHE A 552 -0.79 -23.92 -20.17
C PHE A 552 -1.41 -22.61 -19.69
N SER A 553 -0.68 -21.87 -18.85
CA SER A 553 -1.07 -20.59 -18.30
C SER A 553 0.11 -19.62 -18.24
N THR A 554 -0.17 -18.31 -18.31
CA THR A 554 0.86 -17.29 -18.14
C THR A 554 1.04 -16.95 -16.67
N ARG A 555 2.29 -16.92 -16.22
CA ARG A 555 2.67 -16.81 -14.81
C ARG A 555 3.96 -16.03 -14.65
N THR A 556 4.11 -15.33 -13.54
CA THR A 556 5.38 -14.66 -13.21
C THR A 556 6.36 -15.71 -12.71
N PRO A 557 7.56 -15.83 -13.32
CA PRO A 557 8.56 -16.77 -12.83
C PRO A 557 9.00 -16.38 -11.42
N THR A 558 9.23 -17.39 -10.60
CA THR A 558 9.71 -17.28 -9.23
C THR A 558 11.07 -17.95 -9.17
N VAL A 559 12.10 -17.24 -8.72
CA VAL A 559 13.36 -17.87 -8.33
C VAL A 559 13.11 -18.44 -6.94
N SER A 560 12.94 -19.75 -6.86
CA SER A 560 12.84 -20.46 -5.57
C SER A 560 14.24 -20.98 -5.22
N GLN A 561 14.75 -20.58 -4.06
CA GLN A 561 15.97 -21.18 -3.52
C GLN A 561 15.68 -22.62 -3.11
N SER A 562 16.66 -23.51 -3.26
CA SER A 562 16.58 -24.88 -2.73
C SER A 562 16.53 -24.84 -1.20
N ILE A 563 15.54 -25.52 -0.61
CA ILE A 563 15.49 -25.79 0.84
C ILE A 563 16.22 -27.11 1.15
N PRO A 564 16.92 -27.26 2.28
CA PRO A 564 17.52 -28.55 2.66
C PRO A 564 16.46 -29.65 2.84
N LEU A 565 16.82 -30.94 2.64
CA LEU A 565 15.87 -32.05 2.86
C LEU A 565 15.38 -32.11 4.31
N ASN A 566 16.27 -31.85 5.27
CA ASN A 566 15.99 -31.75 6.70
C ASN A 566 15.72 -30.30 7.16
N TRP A 567 15.19 -29.44 6.29
CA TRP A 567 14.96 -28.01 6.58
C TRP A 567 14.21 -27.75 7.89
N LYS A 568 13.27 -28.63 8.27
CA LYS A 568 12.45 -28.46 9.49
C LYS A 568 13.32 -28.55 10.75
N GLU A 569 14.12 -29.60 10.87
CA GLU A 569 15.06 -29.79 11.98
C GLU A 569 16.11 -28.68 12.00
N LEU A 570 16.66 -28.32 10.84
CA LEU A 570 17.61 -27.21 10.73
C LEU A 570 16.99 -25.87 11.15
N ALA A 571 15.71 -25.65 10.83
CA ALA A 571 14.99 -24.44 11.23
C ALA A 571 14.77 -24.39 12.75
N GLU A 572 14.41 -25.52 13.38
CA GLU A 572 14.28 -25.62 14.84
C GLU A 572 15.62 -25.37 15.55
N ASN A 573 16.68 -26.04 15.11
CA ASN A 573 18.01 -25.88 15.68
C ASN A 573 18.53 -24.44 15.52
N ASN A 574 18.30 -23.80 14.37
CA ASN A 574 18.74 -22.43 14.13
C ASN A 574 17.93 -21.42 14.98
N ALA A 575 16.61 -21.59 15.10
CA ALA A 575 15.78 -20.76 15.97
C ALA A 575 16.18 -20.88 17.44
N GLU A 576 16.43 -22.09 17.94
CA GLU A 576 16.90 -22.31 19.31
C GLU A 576 18.28 -21.69 19.55
N TYR A 577 19.21 -21.88 18.60
CA TYR A 577 20.53 -21.25 18.64
C TYR A 577 20.45 -19.73 18.73
N LEU A 578 19.69 -19.08 17.86
CA LEU A 578 19.56 -17.61 17.84
C LEU A 578 18.97 -17.09 19.17
N ARG A 579 17.94 -17.74 19.69
CA ARG A 579 17.33 -17.38 20.98
C ARG A 579 18.31 -17.54 22.13
N LYS A 580 19.05 -18.65 22.18
CA LYS A 580 20.08 -18.90 23.20
C LYS A 580 21.20 -17.87 23.12
N LEU A 581 21.67 -17.56 21.90
CA LEU A 581 22.70 -16.56 21.66
C LEU A 581 22.27 -15.19 22.22
N PHE A 582 21.11 -14.68 21.80
CA PHE A 582 20.64 -13.35 22.20
C PHE A 582 20.34 -13.25 23.70
N ARG A 583 19.81 -14.30 24.32
CA ARG A 583 19.68 -14.37 25.79
C ARG A 583 21.04 -14.32 26.48
N SER A 584 21.99 -15.15 26.05
CA SER A 584 23.32 -15.25 26.69
C SER A 584 24.14 -13.98 26.59
N LYS A 585 23.85 -13.14 25.59
CA LYS A 585 24.51 -11.87 25.35
C LYS A 585 23.73 -10.67 25.90
N ASN A 586 22.64 -10.90 26.63
CA ASN A 586 21.79 -9.84 27.18
C ASN A 586 21.39 -8.81 26.12
N VAL A 587 20.90 -9.30 24.97
CA VAL A 587 20.40 -8.44 23.90
C VAL A 587 19.16 -7.67 24.39
N ASP A 588 19.17 -6.35 24.19
CA ASP A 588 18.09 -5.43 24.49
C ASP A 588 17.14 -5.24 23.29
N VAL A 589 17.70 -5.21 22.08
CA VAL A 589 16.98 -4.91 20.83
C VAL A 589 17.22 -6.03 19.83
N VAL A 590 16.15 -6.64 19.31
CA VAL A 590 16.24 -7.74 18.35
C VAL A 590 15.81 -7.25 16.98
N ILE A 591 16.72 -7.36 16.03
CA ILE A 591 16.57 -6.92 14.65
C ILE A 591 16.81 -8.10 13.72
N THR A 592 16.05 -8.17 12.66
CA THR A 592 16.28 -9.10 11.55
C THR A 592 16.24 -8.31 10.25
N ALA A 593 17.24 -8.51 9.41
CA ALA A 593 17.43 -7.73 8.21
C ALA A 593 17.65 -8.62 6.97
N ASP A 594 17.28 -8.10 5.80
CA ASP A 594 17.42 -8.78 4.52
C ASP A 594 17.61 -7.79 3.36
N GLU A 595 18.36 -8.18 2.34
CA GLU A 595 18.48 -7.41 1.11
C GLU A 595 17.36 -7.73 0.12
N VAL A 596 16.59 -6.70 -0.21
CA VAL A 596 15.55 -6.80 -1.22
C VAL A 596 15.95 -6.04 -2.50
N PHE A 597 16.09 -6.76 -3.61
CA PHE A 597 16.30 -6.11 -4.89
C PHE A 597 15.00 -5.52 -5.44
N LEU A 598 15.03 -4.22 -5.74
CA LEU A 598 13.94 -3.46 -6.34
C LEU A 598 14.23 -3.20 -7.82
N LYS A 599 13.47 -3.87 -8.69
CA LYS A 599 13.43 -3.56 -10.13
C LYS A 599 12.46 -2.40 -10.36
N PHE A 600 12.98 -1.26 -10.79
CA PHE A 600 12.15 -0.07 -11.06
C PHE A 600 11.20 -0.30 -12.24
N HIS A 601 11.69 -1.00 -13.27
CA HIS A 601 10.88 -1.46 -14.39
C HIS A 601 10.67 -2.95 -14.27
N LYS A 602 9.63 -3.36 -13.55
CA LYS A 602 9.18 -4.75 -13.66
C LYS A 602 8.49 -4.91 -15.01
N ILE A 603 9.26 -5.24 -16.05
CA ILE A 603 8.68 -5.91 -17.21
C ILE A 603 8.05 -7.16 -16.61
N ALA A 604 6.72 -7.24 -16.62
CA ALA A 604 6.01 -8.42 -16.18
C ALA A 604 6.27 -9.52 -17.21
N LEU A 605 7.48 -10.06 -17.21
CA LEU A 605 7.85 -11.25 -17.96
C LEU A 605 6.99 -12.37 -17.38
N LYS A 606 5.85 -12.62 -18.01
CA LYS A 606 5.02 -13.77 -17.72
C LYS A 606 5.56 -14.90 -18.61
N ALA A 607 6.14 -15.89 -17.96
CA ALA A 607 6.47 -17.15 -18.59
C ALA A 607 5.19 -17.95 -18.83
N ILE A 608 5.18 -18.75 -19.89
CA ILE A 608 4.16 -19.75 -20.14
C ILE A 608 4.59 -21.02 -19.38
N ALA A 609 3.66 -21.58 -18.60
CA ALA A 609 3.89 -22.74 -17.75
C ALA A 609 2.68 -23.66 -17.72
N LYS A 610 2.86 -24.92 -17.31
CA LYS A 610 1.74 -25.85 -17.14
C LYS A 610 0.73 -25.33 -16.09
N THR A 611 -0.54 -25.56 -16.32
CA THR A 611 -1.65 -25.09 -15.50
C THR A 611 -1.72 -25.94 -14.25
N GLY A 612 -1.76 -25.30 -13.08
CA GLY A 612 -1.66 -25.98 -11.80
C GLY A 612 -0.27 -25.81 -11.16
N GLU A 613 0.74 -25.50 -11.97
CA GLU A 613 2.08 -25.22 -11.46
C GLU A 613 2.12 -23.91 -10.67
N ARG A 614 2.61 -24.01 -9.44
CA ARG A 614 2.71 -22.89 -8.50
C ARG A 614 4.05 -22.16 -8.64
N HIS A 615 5.12 -22.87 -9.01
CA HIS A 615 6.49 -22.37 -9.06
C HIS A 615 7.11 -22.59 -10.40
N ILE A 616 7.70 -21.52 -10.93
CA ILE A 616 8.12 -21.44 -12.31
C ILE A 616 9.50 -20.79 -12.29
N GLY A 617 10.54 -21.61 -12.13
CA GLY A 617 11.92 -21.17 -12.19
C GLY A 617 12.37 -21.01 -13.63
N ASN A 618 13.03 -19.90 -13.97
CA ASN A 618 13.70 -19.75 -15.26
C ASN A 618 15.21 -19.93 -15.03
N ILE A 619 15.85 -20.81 -15.79
CA ILE A 619 17.31 -21.01 -15.74
C ILE A 619 18.04 -19.78 -16.33
N VAL A 620 17.39 -19.04 -17.23
CA VAL A 620 18.00 -17.86 -17.87
C VAL A 620 17.91 -16.65 -16.95
N GLN A 621 19.06 -16.23 -16.40
CA GLN A 621 19.22 -14.95 -15.72
C GLN A 621 18.78 -13.81 -16.65
N ALA A 622 17.86 -12.96 -16.18
CA ALA A 622 17.35 -11.87 -16.99
C ALA A 622 18.47 -10.87 -17.29
N HIS A 623 18.83 -10.68 -18.57
CA HIS A 623 19.94 -9.81 -19.00
C HIS A 623 19.84 -8.33 -18.55
N ASP A 624 18.71 -7.90 -17.98
CA ASP A 624 18.44 -6.54 -17.48
C ASP A 624 18.72 -6.34 -15.97
N GLU A 625 19.64 -7.11 -15.39
CA GLU A 625 20.04 -7.02 -13.97
C GLU A 625 20.64 -5.66 -13.54
N LYS A 626 20.85 -4.71 -14.46
CA LYS A 626 21.54 -3.44 -14.17
C LYS A 626 20.62 -2.26 -13.82
N LEU A 627 19.30 -2.41 -13.88
CA LEU A 627 18.34 -1.32 -13.65
C LEU A 627 17.50 -1.54 -12.38
N GLY A 628 18.10 -1.24 -11.23
CA GLY A 628 17.42 -1.32 -9.94
C GLY A 628 18.22 -0.69 -8.80
N ALA A 629 17.77 -0.96 -7.58
CA ALA A 629 18.51 -0.72 -6.35
C ALA A 629 18.28 -1.88 -5.39
N THR A 630 19.26 -2.15 -4.55
CA THR A 630 19.11 -3.06 -3.42
C THR A 630 18.73 -2.26 -2.20
N VAL A 631 17.75 -2.73 -1.45
CA VAL A 631 17.32 -2.11 -0.20
C VAL A 631 17.53 -3.11 0.93
N MET A 632 18.34 -2.76 1.92
CA MET A 632 18.44 -3.51 3.16
C MET A 632 17.26 -3.11 4.04
N VAL A 633 16.39 -4.07 4.30
CA VAL A 633 15.15 -3.91 5.07
C VAL A 633 15.35 -4.57 6.41
N ALA A 634 15.20 -3.82 7.50
CA ALA A 634 15.25 -4.36 8.85
C ALA A 634 13.92 -4.23 9.57
N CYS A 635 13.55 -5.28 10.28
CA CYS A 635 12.44 -5.31 11.22
C CYS A 635 12.98 -5.29 12.64
N GLU A 636 12.38 -4.51 13.52
CA GLU A 636 12.66 -4.53 14.97
C GLU A 636 11.45 -5.10 15.72
N LEU A 637 11.73 -6.01 16.66
CA LEU A 637 10.73 -6.83 17.35
C LEU A 637 9.81 -6.03 18.27
N LEU A 638 10.34 -5.23 19.19
CA LEU A 638 9.58 -4.61 20.27
C LEU A 638 8.65 -3.51 19.75
N THR A 639 9.22 -2.54 19.05
CA THR A 639 8.47 -1.46 18.41
C THR A 639 7.53 -2.00 17.33
N SER A 640 7.85 -3.17 16.76
CA SER A 640 7.15 -3.76 15.62
C SER A 640 7.19 -2.79 14.43
N GLN A 641 8.39 -2.33 14.07
CA GLN A 641 8.57 -1.37 12.99
C GLN A 641 9.67 -1.82 12.04
N LEU A 642 9.55 -1.38 10.80
CA LEU A 642 10.66 -1.28 9.89
C LEU A 642 11.59 -0.16 10.35
N LEU A 643 12.88 -0.46 10.39
CA LEU A 643 13.91 0.55 10.58
C LEU A 643 14.11 1.36 9.29
N PRO A 644 14.72 2.54 9.38
CA PRO A 644 15.30 3.23 8.22
C PRO A 644 16.05 2.26 7.30
N ALA A 645 15.75 2.34 6.02
CA ALA A 645 16.39 1.47 5.05
C ALA A 645 17.85 1.90 4.79
N MET A 646 18.67 0.93 4.38
CA MET A 646 19.85 1.24 3.57
C MET A 646 19.54 0.99 2.11
N ILE A 647 19.81 1.96 1.24
CA ILE A 647 19.53 1.90 -0.19
C ILE A 647 20.86 1.95 -0.96
N ILE A 648 21.12 0.91 -1.74
CA ILE A 648 22.33 0.74 -2.55
C ILE A 648 21.95 0.93 -4.02
N PHE A 649 22.44 2.02 -4.61
CA PHE A 649 22.28 2.28 -6.05
C PHE A 649 23.52 1.90 -6.84
N THR A 650 23.36 1.76 -8.15
CA THR A 650 24.48 1.66 -9.09
C THR A 650 25.28 2.97 -9.08
N GLY A 651 26.61 2.85 -8.90
CA GLY A 651 27.55 3.96 -8.93
C GLY A 651 28.97 3.51 -8.57
N LYS A 652 29.81 4.44 -8.09
CA LYS A 652 31.15 4.13 -7.58
C LYS A 652 31.22 4.49 -6.10
N PHE A 653 31.69 3.55 -5.29
CA PHE A 653 31.84 3.75 -3.86
C PHE A 653 32.83 4.87 -3.54
N GLY A 654 32.47 5.73 -2.59
CA GLY A 654 33.32 6.82 -2.12
C GLY A 654 33.60 7.92 -3.14
N LYS A 655 32.73 8.09 -4.12
CA LYS A 655 32.80 9.16 -5.12
C LYS A 655 31.72 10.21 -4.88
N ARG A 656 31.61 11.18 -5.79
CA ARG A 656 30.68 12.33 -5.75
C ARG A 656 29.26 11.99 -5.27
N LEU A 657 28.69 10.86 -5.70
CA LEU A 657 27.34 10.46 -5.25
C LEU A 657 27.31 10.07 -3.77
N CYS A 658 28.32 9.35 -3.25
CA CYS A 658 28.40 9.07 -1.82
C CYS A 658 28.52 10.38 -1.01
N ASP A 659 29.34 11.32 -1.46
CA ASP A 659 29.47 12.63 -0.80
C ASP A 659 28.16 13.44 -0.86
N GLN A 660 27.43 13.39 -1.97
CA GLN A 660 26.14 14.09 -2.13
C GLN A 660 25.07 13.58 -1.16
N TYR A 661 25.01 12.27 -0.92
CA TYR A 661 23.97 11.65 -0.09
C TYR A 661 24.44 11.31 1.33
N GLN A 662 25.68 11.63 1.71
CA GLN A 662 26.22 11.33 3.04
C GLN A 662 25.52 12.07 4.19
N HIS A 663 24.62 13.01 3.91
CA HIS A 663 23.86 13.74 4.93
C HIS A 663 22.36 13.46 4.83
N HIS A 664 21.96 12.48 4.01
CA HIS A 664 20.58 12.05 3.91
C HIS A 664 20.19 11.34 5.21
N LYS A 665 19.39 12.00 6.05
CA LYS A 665 19.06 11.52 7.40
C LYS A 665 18.01 10.41 7.48
N PRO A 666 16.97 10.36 6.63
CA PRO A 666 15.91 9.37 6.79
C PRO A 666 16.31 7.93 6.47
N SER A 667 17.35 7.74 5.63
CA SER A 667 17.83 6.43 5.18
C SER A 667 19.35 6.47 4.92
N LEU A 668 20.01 5.32 5.01
CA LEU A 668 21.41 5.17 4.63
C LEU A 668 21.53 5.00 3.11
N ILE A 669 22.06 5.98 2.38
CA ILE A 669 22.23 5.88 0.92
C ILE A 669 23.70 5.62 0.57
N THR A 670 23.95 4.60 -0.26
CA THR A 670 25.29 4.31 -0.77
C THR A 670 25.29 3.85 -2.23
N PHE A 671 26.48 3.73 -2.81
CA PHE A 671 26.67 3.45 -4.23
C PHE A 671 27.81 2.47 -4.45
N ASN A 672 27.59 1.47 -5.30
CA ASN A 672 28.66 0.62 -5.81
C ASN A 672 28.33 0.09 -7.21
N GLU A 673 29.29 -0.58 -7.86
CA GLU A 673 29.17 -0.94 -9.29
C GLU A 673 28.11 -2.00 -9.55
N GLN A 674 27.89 -2.87 -8.55
CA GLN A 674 26.99 -4.02 -8.65
C GLN A 674 25.61 -3.75 -8.05
N HIS A 675 25.42 -2.58 -7.41
CA HIS A 675 24.26 -2.19 -6.59
C HIS A 675 23.84 -3.23 -5.52
N TRP A 676 24.70 -4.19 -5.22
CA TRP A 676 24.50 -5.27 -4.24
C TRP A 676 25.27 -5.00 -2.96
N MET A 677 24.87 -5.63 -1.86
CA MET A 677 25.64 -5.58 -0.63
C MET A 677 26.94 -6.38 -0.77
N ASN A 678 28.04 -5.76 -0.39
CA ASN A 678 29.35 -6.38 -0.18
C ASN A 678 29.81 -6.15 1.27
N THR A 679 30.92 -6.79 1.66
CA THR A 679 31.53 -6.67 2.98
C THR A 679 31.71 -5.22 3.44
N THR A 680 32.09 -4.30 2.55
CA THR A 680 32.30 -2.88 2.91
C THR A 680 30.97 -2.19 3.23
N THR A 681 29.95 -2.39 2.41
CA THR A 681 28.61 -1.84 2.65
C THR A 681 27.91 -2.49 3.84
N PHE A 682 28.17 -3.77 4.12
CA PHE A 682 27.65 -4.42 5.33
C PHE A 682 28.28 -3.82 6.59
N LYS A 683 29.60 -3.57 6.61
CA LYS A 683 30.26 -2.83 7.69
C LYS A 683 29.65 -1.44 7.93
N MET A 684 29.30 -0.71 6.86
CA MET A 684 28.56 0.56 6.99
C MET A 684 27.20 0.36 7.65
N TYR A 685 26.48 -0.68 7.22
CA TYR A 685 25.16 -1.01 7.75
C TYR A 685 25.20 -1.33 9.23
N LEU A 686 26.18 -2.15 9.69
CA LEU A 686 26.35 -2.48 11.10
C LEU A 686 26.51 -1.23 11.97
N ARG A 687 27.38 -0.30 11.55
CA ARG A 687 27.57 0.96 12.28
C ARG A 687 26.33 1.86 12.24
N PHE A 688 25.63 1.90 11.11
CA PHE A 688 24.36 2.61 11.00
C PHE A 688 23.32 2.09 11.99
N VAL A 689 23.14 0.77 12.06
CA VAL A 689 22.22 0.13 13.01
C VAL A 689 22.60 0.43 14.46
N MET A 690 23.88 0.36 14.83
CA MET A 690 24.35 0.77 16.15
C MET A 690 24.02 2.23 16.49
N GLY A 691 24.12 3.12 15.50
CA GLY A 691 23.74 4.54 15.66
C GLY A 691 22.24 4.78 15.89
N LEU A 692 21.37 3.82 15.60
CA LEU A 692 19.93 3.91 15.84
C LEU A 692 19.55 3.58 17.30
N PHE A 693 20.37 2.82 18.02
CA PHE A 693 20.09 2.37 19.39
C PHE A 693 21.30 2.60 20.29
N PRO A 694 21.62 3.88 20.60
CA PRO A 694 22.72 4.19 21.48
C PRO A 694 22.50 3.56 22.86
N ASN A 695 23.57 3.06 23.46
CA ASN A 695 23.63 2.39 24.76
C ASN A 695 22.91 1.03 24.86
N ARG A 696 22.46 0.45 23.74
CA ARG A 696 21.78 -0.85 23.74
C ARG A 696 22.68 -1.95 23.18
N THR A 697 22.46 -3.18 23.62
CA THR A 697 22.98 -4.40 22.99
C THR A 697 22.00 -4.88 21.93
N ILE A 698 22.40 -4.85 20.67
CA ILE A 698 21.59 -5.17 19.51
C ILE A 698 21.88 -6.60 19.06
N GLY A 699 20.87 -7.46 19.02
CA GLY A 699 20.93 -8.75 18.33
C GLY A 699 20.46 -8.57 16.89
N LEU A 700 21.37 -8.69 15.92
CA LEU A 700 21.06 -8.56 14.50
C LEU A 700 21.12 -9.93 13.82
N THR A 701 19.98 -10.40 13.32
CA THR A 701 19.86 -11.63 12.53
C THR A 701 19.89 -11.32 11.03
N VAL A 702 20.82 -11.95 10.31
CA VAL A 702 20.96 -11.86 8.84
C VAL A 702 21.13 -13.25 8.24
N ASP A 703 21.01 -13.38 6.92
CA ASP A 703 21.35 -14.61 6.22
C ASP A 703 22.87 -14.88 6.26
N ARG A 704 23.26 -16.15 6.13
CA ARG A 704 24.67 -16.54 6.09
C ARG A 704 25.28 -16.35 4.69
N CYS A 705 25.17 -15.15 4.13
CA CYS A 705 25.86 -14.79 2.89
C CYS A 705 27.35 -14.53 3.16
N ARG A 706 28.25 -14.88 2.24
CA ARG A 706 29.72 -14.67 2.36
C ARG A 706 30.13 -13.22 2.64
N GLN A 707 29.26 -12.25 2.37
CA GLN A 707 29.52 -10.83 2.64
C GLN A 707 29.18 -10.45 4.09
N HIS A 708 28.43 -11.29 4.82
CA HIS A 708 27.88 -11.02 6.14
C HIS A 708 28.62 -11.75 7.27
N TYR A 709 29.43 -12.76 6.96
CA TYR A 709 30.17 -13.54 7.95
C TYR A 709 31.64 -13.74 7.55
N GLY A 710 32.45 -14.14 8.52
CA GLY A 710 33.85 -14.47 8.33
C GLY A 710 34.76 -13.57 9.15
N THR A 711 36.04 -13.91 9.19
CA THR A 711 37.04 -13.28 10.08
C THR A 711 37.10 -11.77 9.93
N GLU A 712 36.89 -11.24 8.73
CA GLU A 712 36.88 -9.81 8.47
C GLU A 712 35.67 -9.10 9.14
N ILE A 713 34.49 -9.71 9.11
CA ILE A 713 33.30 -9.17 9.77
C ILE A 713 33.41 -9.35 11.27
N ASP A 714 33.84 -10.52 11.74
CA ASP A 714 33.97 -10.82 13.16
C ASP A 714 34.98 -9.85 13.83
N SER A 715 36.14 -9.63 13.20
CA SER A 715 37.14 -8.66 13.67
C SER A 715 36.59 -7.23 13.69
N PHE A 716 35.74 -6.89 12.72
CA PHE A 716 35.13 -5.56 12.64
C PHE A 716 34.07 -5.37 13.74
N VAL A 717 33.22 -6.37 13.99
CA VAL A 717 32.25 -6.36 15.09
C VAL A 717 32.96 -6.28 16.44
N ASP A 718 34.05 -7.02 16.64
CA ASP A 718 34.87 -6.94 17.85
C ASP A 718 35.47 -5.54 18.04
N THR A 719 35.95 -4.93 16.95
CA THR A 719 36.46 -3.56 16.98
C THR A 719 35.36 -2.56 17.32
N LEU A 720 34.18 -2.69 16.70
CA LEU A 720 33.02 -1.84 16.96
C LEU A 720 32.54 -1.95 18.41
N ASN A 721 32.47 -3.15 18.96
CA ASN A 721 32.03 -3.39 20.33
C ASN A 721 33.03 -2.93 21.40
N LYS A 722 34.28 -2.67 21.02
CA LYS A 722 35.35 -2.11 21.88
C LYS A 722 35.51 -0.59 21.70
N ASP A 723 34.86 0.01 20.70
CA ASP A 723 34.95 1.44 20.42
C ASP A 723 34.08 2.21 21.42
N GLU A 724 34.71 2.79 22.46
CA GLU A 724 34.04 3.57 23.50
C GLU A 724 33.29 4.80 22.97
N SER A 725 33.61 5.27 21.75
CA SER A 725 32.90 6.39 21.12
C SER A 725 31.50 6.02 20.61
N ILE A 726 31.21 4.71 20.50
CA ILE A 726 29.91 4.20 20.09
C ILE A 726 29.24 3.57 21.30
N PRO A 727 28.37 4.30 22.02
CA PRO A 727 27.62 3.71 23.11
C PRO A 727 26.71 2.62 22.52
N GLY A 728 26.99 1.35 22.79
CA GLY A 728 26.18 0.22 22.32
C GLY A 728 27.03 -0.98 21.91
N LYS A 729 26.38 -2.13 21.76
CA LYS A 729 27.02 -3.38 21.32
C LYS A 729 26.16 -4.03 20.25
N ILE A 730 26.77 -4.81 19.37
CA ILE A 730 26.07 -5.61 18.37
C ILE A 730 26.51 -7.07 18.44
N VAL A 731 25.53 -7.96 18.32
CA VAL A 731 25.65 -9.42 18.36
C VAL A 731 25.04 -9.95 17.07
N LEU A 732 25.85 -10.57 16.22
CA LEU A 732 25.37 -11.15 14.96
C LEU A 732 24.85 -12.56 15.16
N GLY A 733 23.65 -12.83 14.64
CA GLY A 733 23.08 -14.17 14.50
C GLY A 733 22.86 -14.49 13.02
N TYR A 734 23.15 -15.73 12.62
CA TYR A 734 23.07 -16.14 11.22
C TYR A 734 21.98 -17.17 10.97
N ILE A 735 21.16 -16.91 9.94
CA ILE A 735 20.20 -17.86 9.41
C ILE A 735 20.93 -18.86 8.50
N GLY A 736 20.69 -20.15 8.72
CA GLY A 736 21.28 -21.21 7.90
C GLY A 736 20.92 -21.10 6.42
N GLU A 737 21.82 -21.56 5.55
CA GLU A 737 21.63 -21.53 4.10
C GLU A 737 20.32 -22.24 3.68
N GLY A 738 19.56 -21.62 2.78
CA GLY A 738 18.28 -22.14 2.30
C GLY A 738 17.11 -22.03 3.29
N LEU A 739 17.31 -21.42 4.48
CA LEU A 739 16.27 -21.23 5.49
C LEU A 739 15.66 -19.82 5.52
N THR A 740 16.16 -18.88 4.71
CA THR A 740 15.67 -17.49 4.70
C THR A 740 14.15 -17.39 4.46
N PRO A 741 13.51 -18.16 3.57
CA PRO A 741 12.06 -18.05 3.35
C PRO A 741 11.22 -18.58 4.53
N ILE A 742 11.85 -19.25 5.49
CA ILE A 742 11.23 -19.86 6.67
C ILE A 742 11.48 -18.99 7.91
N LEU A 743 12.73 -18.56 8.09
CA LEU A 743 13.19 -17.91 9.33
C LEU A 743 13.32 -16.39 9.21
N GLN A 744 13.61 -15.85 8.02
CA GLN A 744 13.93 -14.42 7.89
C GLN A 744 12.64 -13.60 7.86
N VAL A 745 12.39 -12.84 8.91
CA VAL A 745 11.13 -12.09 9.08
C VAL A 745 10.83 -11.15 7.91
N PRO A 746 11.81 -10.41 7.32
CA PRO A 746 11.55 -9.60 6.13
C PRO A 746 10.99 -10.42 4.97
N ASP A 747 11.53 -11.61 4.71
CA ASP A 747 11.04 -12.52 3.66
C ASP A 747 9.63 -13.03 3.96
N VAL A 748 9.37 -13.41 5.22
CA VAL A 748 8.09 -13.99 5.64
C VAL A 748 6.94 -12.99 5.59
N CYS A 749 7.19 -11.70 5.92
CA CYS A 749 6.09 -10.74 6.07
C CYS A 749 6.26 -9.38 5.36
N ILE A 750 7.48 -8.93 5.03
CA ILE A 750 7.71 -7.57 4.50
C ILE A 750 7.88 -7.54 2.99
N ASN A 751 8.82 -8.33 2.46
CA ASN A 751 9.40 -8.14 1.13
C ASN A 751 8.34 -8.08 0.04
N ARG A 752 7.30 -8.91 0.14
CA ARG A 752 6.15 -8.89 -0.77
C ARG A 752 5.35 -7.58 -0.68
N ALA A 753 4.96 -7.17 0.53
CA ALA A 753 4.15 -5.98 0.75
C ALA A 753 4.91 -4.70 0.34
N LEU A 754 6.19 -4.62 0.72
CA LEU A 754 7.09 -3.52 0.37
C LEU A 754 7.23 -3.38 -1.16
N LYS A 755 7.58 -4.47 -1.87
CA LYS A 755 7.69 -4.46 -3.35
C LYS A 755 6.38 -4.02 -4.02
N GLN A 756 5.24 -4.52 -3.56
CA GLN A 756 3.94 -4.20 -4.13
C GLN A 756 3.60 -2.72 -3.98
N ARG A 757 3.79 -2.14 -2.78
CA ARG A 757 3.50 -0.73 -2.52
C ARG A 757 4.45 0.23 -3.24
N ILE A 758 5.74 -0.09 -3.28
CA ILE A 758 6.73 0.67 -4.06
C ILE A 758 6.34 0.65 -5.54
N GLN A 759 5.97 -0.52 -6.06
CA GLN A 759 5.49 -0.65 -7.44
C GLN A 759 4.23 0.20 -7.69
N SER A 760 3.26 0.20 -6.77
CA SER A 760 2.07 1.03 -6.87
C SER A 760 2.40 2.52 -6.90
N LYS A 761 3.24 3.02 -5.99
CA LYS A 761 3.65 4.43 -5.98
C LYS A 761 4.47 4.83 -7.21
N TYR A 762 5.34 3.93 -7.68
CA TYR A 762 6.07 4.12 -8.93
C TYR A 762 5.10 4.30 -10.11
N TYR A 763 4.05 3.47 -10.22
CA TYR A 763 3.07 3.62 -11.30
C TYR A 763 2.25 4.90 -11.19
N LEU A 764 1.94 5.36 -9.97
CA LEU A 764 1.32 6.67 -9.77
C LEU A 764 2.22 7.78 -10.31
N LEU A 765 3.49 7.83 -9.87
CA LEU A 765 4.47 8.81 -10.38
C LEU A 765 4.61 8.76 -11.90
N ARG A 766 4.64 7.56 -12.48
CA ARG A 766 4.69 7.36 -13.93
C ARG A 766 3.45 7.92 -14.62
N ASN A 767 2.27 7.64 -14.11
CA ASN A 767 1.01 8.10 -14.69
C ASN A 767 0.88 9.62 -14.58
N ASP A 768 1.31 10.21 -13.47
CA ASP A 768 1.26 11.66 -13.25
C ASP A 768 2.19 12.40 -14.23
N LYS A 769 3.36 11.84 -14.52
CA LYS A 769 4.30 12.39 -15.51
C LYS A 769 3.98 11.96 -16.95
N ALA A 770 3.12 10.95 -17.17
CA ALA A 770 2.82 10.38 -18.49
C ALA A 770 2.44 11.41 -19.58
N PRO A 771 1.64 12.47 -19.29
CA PRO A 771 1.29 13.49 -20.29
C PRO A 771 2.49 14.26 -20.87
N GLN A 772 3.67 14.17 -20.23
CA GLN A 772 4.89 14.89 -20.64
C GLN A 772 5.73 14.11 -21.64
N PHE A 773 5.40 12.83 -21.91
CA PHE A 773 6.23 11.96 -22.75
C PHE A 773 5.56 11.61 -24.07
N ARG A 774 6.34 11.59 -25.14
CA ARG A 774 5.92 11.06 -26.44
C ARG A 774 6.01 9.53 -26.46
N PRO A 775 5.16 8.83 -27.25
CA PRO A 775 5.31 7.40 -27.47
C PRO A 775 6.74 7.04 -27.90
N GLY A 776 7.37 6.10 -27.19
CA GLY A 776 8.76 5.67 -27.43
C GLY A 776 9.81 6.35 -26.57
N GLU A 777 9.47 7.44 -25.87
CA GLU A 777 10.38 8.08 -24.92
C GLU A 777 10.55 7.23 -23.64
N LYS A 778 11.77 7.23 -23.11
CA LYS A 778 12.09 6.52 -21.86
C LYS A 778 11.63 7.36 -20.67
N PHE A 779 10.79 6.77 -19.84
CA PHE A 779 10.39 7.38 -18.57
C PHE A 779 11.59 7.42 -17.62
N HIS A 780 12.07 8.63 -17.28
CA HIS A 780 13.18 8.82 -16.35
C HIS A 780 12.66 9.03 -14.93
N VAL A 781 13.19 8.26 -13.98
CA VAL A 781 12.92 8.42 -12.54
C VAL A 781 14.23 8.78 -11.87
N THR A 782 14.24 9.87 -11.12
CA THR A 782 15.42 10.32 -10.39
C THR A 782 15.68 9.41 -9.19
N ARG A 783 16.90 9.45 -8.64
CA ARG A 783 17.19 8.73 -7.40
C ARG A 783 16.38 9.28 -6.24
N ASP A 784 16.20 10.60 -6.17
CA ASP A 784 15.42 11.25 -5.12
C ASP A 784 13.95 10.83 -5.15
N ASP A 785 13.36 10.73 -6.36
CA ASP A 785 12.01 10.19 -6.54
C ASP A 785 11.91 8.76 -5.96
N MET A 786 12.88 7.90 -6.27
CA MET A 786 12.90 6.52 -5.76
C MET A 786 13.13 6.43 -4.26
N ILE A 787 14.05 7.23 -3.70
CA ILE A 787 14.31 7.31 -2.26
C ILE A 787 13.03 7.74 -1.54
N GLY A 788 12.39 8.81 -2.00
CA GLY A 788 11.14 9.31 -1.43
C GLY A 788 10.00 8.28 -1.50
N ILE A 789 9.89 7.52 -2.60
CA ILE A 789 8.93 6.42 -2.71
C ILE A 789 9.21 5.34 -1.65
N ILE A 790 10.46 4.87 -1.54
CA ILE A 790 10.84 3.80 -0.60
C ILE A 790 10.55 4.23 0.84
N GLU A 791 10.98 5.43 1.22
CA GLU A 791 10.78 5.98 2.56
C GLU A 791 9.30 6.19 2.89
N SER A 792 8.53 6.71 1.93
CA SER A 792 7.08 6.87 2.09
C SER A 792 6.39 5.53 2.34
N VAL A 793 6.77 4.47 1.62
CA VAL A 793 6.18 3.14 1.82
C VAL A 793 6.57 2.54 3.17
N ILE A 794 7.82 2.70 3.60
CA ILE A 794 8.27 2.25 4.93
C ILE A 794 7.44 2.94 6.02
N ASN A 795 7.25 4.25 5.91
CA ASN A 795 6.43 5.02 6.85
C ASN A 795 4.96 4.58 6.86
N GLU A 796 4.37 4.27 5.70
CA GLU A 796 3.02 3.73 5.60
C GLU A 796 2.89 2.36 6.29
N ILE A 797 3.85 1.46 6.05
CA ILE A 797 3.89 0.15 6.70
C ILE A 797 4.01 0.30 8.22
N ASN A 798 4.90 1.19 8.69
CA ASN A 798 5.07 1.46 10.12
C ASN A 798 3.81 2.04 10.74
N PHE A 799 3.15 2.98 10.06
CA PHE A 799 1.91 3.58 10.55
C PHE A 799 0.81 2.54 10.74
N GLU A 800 0.60 1.67 9.74
CA GLU A 800 -0.38 0.58 9.83
C GLU A 800 0.00 -0.44 10.91
N ASN A 801 1.29 -0.77 11.02
CA ASN A 801 1.74 -1.82 11.91
C ASN A 801 1.75 -1.45 13.40
N ARG A 802 1.66 -0.16 13.75
CA ARG A 802 1.51 0.30 15.14
C ARG A 802 0.38 -0.40 15.89
N GLN A 803 -0.73 -0.66 15.20
CA GLN A 803 -1.92 -1.27 15.80
C GLN A 803 -1.92 -2.80 15.67
N SER A 804 -1.57 -3.33 14.50
CA SER A 804 -1.66 -4.76 14.22
C SER A 804 -0.49 -5.59 14.75
N LYS A 805 0.68 -4.96 14.98
CA LYS A 805 1.91 -5.61 15.47
C LYS A 805 2.28 -6.90 14.71
N TRP A 806 1.92 -7.01 13.42
CA TRP A 806 2.14 -8.22 12.62
C TRP A 806 3.62 -8.49 12.35
N ILE A 807 4.50 -7.47 12.39
CA ILE A 807 5.96 -7.66 12.35
C ILE A 807 6.43 -8.40 13.61
N ALA A 808 5.94 -8.02 14.80
CA ALA A 808 6.34 -8.66 16.06
C ALA A 808 5.83 -10.11 16.11
N ASN A 809 4.59 -10.33 15.64
CA ASN A 809 4.05 -11.69 15.49
C ASN A 809 4.88 -12.52 14.50
N ALA A 810 5.45 -11.91 13.46
CA ALA A 810 6.32 -12.61 12.54
C ALA A 810 7.63 -13.09 13.20
N PHE A 811 8.20 -12.38 14.16
CA PHE A 811 9.32 -12.91 14.96
C PHE A 811 8.94 -14.15 15.75
N VAL A 812 7.76 -14.16 16.39
CA VAL A 812 7.25 -15.34 17.11
C VAL A 812 7.03 -16.50 16.14
N LYS A 813 6.39 -16.21 15.00
CA LYS A 813 6.14 -17.17 13.92
C LYS A 813 7.42 -17.73 13.31
N CYS A 814 8.52 -16.97 13.28
CA CYS A 814 9.83 -17.41 12.77
C CYS A 814 10.76 -17.98 13.86
N GLY A 815 10.29 -18.10 15.11
CA GLY A 815 11.10 -18.61 16.22
C GLY A 815 12.24 -17.68 16.65
N GLN A 816 12.18 -16.39 16.30
CA GLN A 816 13.24 -15.41 16.56
C GLN A 816 12.97 -14.47 17.74
N ASP A 817 11.84 -14.59 18.45
CA ASP A 817 11.64 -13.86 19.71
C ASP A 817 12.42 -14.57 20.85
N PRO A 818 13.55 -14.01 21.33
CA PRO A 818 14.32 -14.64 22.40
C PRO A 818 13.58 -14.61 23.73
N TRP A 819 12.61 -13.74 23.93
CA TRP A 819 11.87 -13.62 25.20
C TRP A 819 10.60 -14.47 25.24
N SER A 820 10.18 -15.03 24.10
CA SER A 820 9.06 -15.99 24.09
C SER A 820 9.37 -17.18 25.00
N VAL A 821 8.38 -17.68 25.74
CA VAL A 821 8.54 -18.87 26.60
C VAL A 821 8.47 -20.16 25.76
N SER A 822 7.79 -20.12 24.62
CA SER A 822 7.48 -21.31 23.80
C SER A 822 7.91 -21.16 22.34
N LEU A 823 8.11 -22.29 21.67
CA LEU A 823 8.26 -22.39 20.20
C LEU A 823 6.98 -22.94 19.54
N ALA A 824 5.87 -23.08 20.26
CA ALA A 824 4.66 -23.72 19.74
C ALA A 824 4.10 -23.06 18.47
N GLU A 825 4.07 -21.73 18.40
CA GLU A 825 3.60 -21.02 17.20
C GLU A 825 4.55 -21.20 16.01
N PHE A 826 5.86 -21.18 16.26
CA PHE A 826 6.87 -21.48 15.24
C PHE A 826 6.75 -22.92 14.74
N ARG A 827 6.61 -23.91 15.62
CA ARG A 827 6.40 -25.32 15.23
C ARG A 827 5.14 -25.51 14.40
N ARG A 828 4.03 -24.86 14.78
CA ARG A 828 2.80 -24.82 13.98
C ARG A 828 3.06 -24.23 12.59
N HIS A 829 3.84 -23.14 12.52
CA HIS A 829 4.22 -22.57 11.23
C HIS A 829 5.02 -23.56 10.37
N LEU A 830 5.97 -24.30 10.95
CA LEU A 830 6.72 -25.34 10.25
C LEU A 830 5.79 -26.48 9.76
N ASP A 831 4.81 -26.88 10.57
CA ASP A 831 3.82 -27.89 10.18
C ASP A 831 2.94 -27.41 9.01
N ASP A 832 2.49 -26.15 9.05
CA ASP A 832 1.75 -25.51 7.96
C ASP A 832 2.58 -25.44 6.67
N LEU A 833 3.90 -25.20 6.78
CA LEU A 833 4.81 -25.23 5.63
C LEU A 833 5.02 -26.66 5.12
N ALA A 834 5.15 -27.66 5.99
CA ALA A 834 5.33 -29.05 5.60
C ALA A 834 4.12 -29.62 4.86
N THR A 835 2.90 -29.18 5.21
CA THR A 835 1.66 -29.54 4.50
C THR A 835 1.46 -28.76 3.21
N ASN A 836 2.26 -27.72 2.95
CA ASN A 836 2.17 -26.93 1.74
C ASN A 836 2.70 -27.74 0.54
N SER A 837 1.83 -27.95 -0.45
CA SER A 837 2.19 -28.67 -1.68
C SER A 837 3.40 -28.08 -2.41
N LEU A 838 3.71 -26.79 -2.19
CA LEU A 838 4.95 -26.17 -2.65
C LEU A 838 6.19 -26.81 -2.03
N TYR A 839 6.27 -26.85 -0.70
CA TYR A 839 7.43 -27.38 0.00
C TYR A 839 7.59 -28.87 -0.31
N ALA A 840 6.47 -29.61 -0.35
CA ALA A 840 6.47 -31.00 -0.81
C ALA A 840 7.01 -31.15 -2.25
N ALA A 841 6.63 -30.26 -3.17
CA ALA A 841 7.15 -30.26 -4.53
C ALA A 841 8.64 -29.89 -4.59
N MET A 842 9.09 -28.90 -3.82
CA MET A 842 10.51 -28.53 -3.75
C MET A 842 11.36 -29.71 -3.27
N LEU A 843 10.94 -30.40 -2.21
CA LEU A 843 11.63 -31.60 -1.71
C LEU A 843 11.64 -32.73 -2.73
N LYS A 844 10.50 -32.95 -3.43
CA LYS A 844 10.38 -34.02 -4.43
C LYS A 844 11.23 -33.76 -5.68
N HIS A 845 11.32 -32.50 -6.11
CA HIS A 845 11.97 -32.11 -7.36
C HIS A 845 13.42 -31.62 -7.20
N GLN A 846 13.92 -31.52 -5.98
CA GLN A 846 15.33 -31.24 -5.69
C GLN A 846 16.32 -32.33 -6.16
N GLN A 847 15.82 -33.47 -6.62
CA GLN A 847 16.65 -34.56 -7.16
C GLN A 847 17.21 -34.30 -8.58
N ALA A 848 16.91 -33.17 -9.24
CA ALA A 848 17.50 -32.79 -10.52
C ALA A 848 17.83 -31.27 -10.52
N LEU A 849 19.06 -30.80 -10.73
CA LEU A 849 20.19 -31.33 -11.49
C LEU A 849 21.47 -31.33 -10.64
N LYS A 850 22.11 -32.50 -10.46
CA LYS A 850 23.58 -32.52 -10.45
C LYS A 850 24.00 -32.14 -11.88
N LEU A 851 24.36 -30.88 -12.09
CA LEU A 851 25.08 -30.46 -13.30
C LEU A 851 26.53 -30.92 -13.23
#